data_AF-A0A136HRK0-F1
#
_entry.id   AF-A0A136HRK0-F1
#
_cell.length_a   1.000
_cell.length_b   1.000
_cell.length_c   1.000
_cell.angle_alpha   90.00
_cell.angle_beta   90.00
_cell.angle_gamma   90.00
#
_symmetry.space_group_name_H-M   'P 1'
#
loop_
_entity.id
_entity.type
_entity.pdbx_description
1 polymer ?
#
loop_
_entity_poly.entity_id
_entity_poly.type
_entity_poly.pdbx_seq_one_letter_code
_entity_poly.pdbx_strand_id
1 'polypeptide(L)'
;MALALGLAGCGGSDETLSDIQAETEVQTPFSRIVFDPANGNLNIPNDLLMLPGDDGFFDYTLNIPVDDPTDFADPQNALNVLDGWSTQHPFVINVETPAGASLDASTLSSGVLLFEATLGLDQSDPDCAQVTTPSAGCKLGDQLTFGVDYVLSLADSNTITFVPLKPLKAAQGYMLVMTTDLKDSSGKSVQGSTTWDSVRQDIDTNPLSSAAQLQLQGLVNSLVNPVLGAGFDREDITYVSAFTTQSIANSLDTIKKVMISRFAQLAAGGDPSAPTALPAITVSDVSAAPNAMEALGLVNATVVAGAVEQGKQGLPDNIQAAIDATDFSLLETCAGLAGTASGQLSAQWGALNEFAVGVSTGILAQAGPFCAAQRYEGNIALPYFLGVPSAENPLAPVNDFWKAACDSGIVLAGAPQELLADAEPGPNAAMCSSLGLADVRINGEMLDSARNITKFNPYPQPTGGNMGTETLDVQVTIPDPAIAGALGFPISMPEAGWPVVILAHGITSQKEDMLAITGTLSLAGIASVAIDQPLHGSRGFDLNGDGTDELNATTVSATHYMNLASLPTARDNLRQSVSDLLGLRLGLNAVVDTTAAQNVKFDMSRVSIMGVSLGAITGGNFASVANTSMGGDLAALDGMFAVKQASLESPGGGVAQFLIESAAFGPLIKGLLLSQASEEFVALLNQLYETTDVSEEQLRAAVAIFEENLTAEQAAEVNAVFAEFAFAAQTVMDAGDPTNYAQTLGSNTPVHMMTVVGDGSDANLPDQVIPISTALPLSGQLPLAATIGLEQVTTTQGPGTDPISGIVQFNSGAHASSLSPAASAAVTTEMQKEVAGYIASDALVLPISDESVVAN
;
A
#
# COMPACT_ATOMS: atom_id res chain seq x y z
N MET A 1 -28.61 57.06 -51.09
CA MET A 1 -28.41 58.00 -52.20
C MET A 1 -27.43 57.33 -53.17
N ALA A 2 -27.74 57.36 -54.47
CA ALA A 2 -27.22 56.46 -55.51
C ALA A 2 -25.71 56.56 -55.78
N LEU A 3 -25.10 55.45 -56.21
CA LEU A 3 -24.33 55.36 -57.46
C LEU A 3 -23.96 53.90 -57.78
N ALA A 4 -24.52 53.42 -58.89
CA ALA A 4 -24.08 52.26 -59.64
C ALA A 4 -23.01 52.69 -60.66
N LEU A 5 -22.08 51.80 -61.02
CA LEU A 5 -21.31 51.66 -62.27
C LEU A 5 -20.20 50.62 -61.93
N GLY A 6 -20.02 49.44 -62.52
CA GLY A 6 -20.45 48.88 -63.79
C GLY A 6 -19.19 48.33 -64.48
N LEU A 7 -18.97 47.02 -64.47
CA LEU A 7 -18.12 46.35 -65.47
C LEU A 7 -18.67 44.93 -65.71
N ALA A 8 -19.22 44.74 -66.91
CA ALA A 8 -19.62 43.46 -67.45
C ALA A 8 -18.52 42.93 -68.39
N GLY A 9 -18.28 41.62 -68.37
CA GLY A 9 -17.96 40.86 -69.58
C GLY A 9 -16.60 40.15 -69.68
N CYS A 10 -16.55 38.92 -69.18
CA CYS A 10 -16.08 37.68 -69.86
C CYS A 10 -16.47 36.55 -68.91
N GLY A 11 -17.37 35.61 -69.19
CA GLY A 11 -17.63 34.93 -70.45
C GLY A 11 -17.11 33.50 -70.34
N GLY A 12 -17.86 32.61 -69.65
CA GLY A 12 -17.70 31.16 -69.79
C GLY A 12 -17.53 30.34 -68.50
N SER A 13 -18.56 30.24 -67.66
CA SER A 13 -18.98 29.01 -66.96
C SER A 13 -20.36 29.25 -66.37
N ASP A 14 -21.31 28.33 -66.59
CA ASP A 14 -22.67 28.35 -66.04
C ASP A 14 -22.66 27.88 -64.57
N GLU A 15 -21.86 28.53 -63.72
CA GLU A 15 -21.88 28.28 -62.27
C GLU A 15 -22.59 29.44 -61.59
N THR A 16 -23.78 29.18 -61.07
CA THR A 16 -24.50 30.13 -60.23
C THR A 16 -23.82 30.25 -58.86
N LEU A 17 -24.04 31.33 -58.11
CA LEU A 17 -23.55 31.45 -56.73
C LEU A 17 -24.02 30.28 -55.85
N SER A 18 -25.19 29.72 -56.19
CA SER A 18 -25.78 28.50 -55.64
C SER A 18 -25.03 27.23 -56.04
N ASP A 19 -24.40 27.16 -57.21
CA ASP A 19 -23.55 26.04 -57.63
C ASP A 19 -22.19 26.11 -56.94
N ILE A 20 -21.62 27.31 -56.78
CA ILE A 20 -20.39 27.51 -55.99
C ILE A 20 -20.62 27.16 -54.50
N GLN A 21 -21.80 27.46 -53.94
CA GLN A 21 -22.18 27.06 -52.57
C GLN A 21 -22.52 25.58 -52.43
N ALA A 22 -22.91 24.90 -53.52
CA ALA A 22 -23.17 23.45 -53.54
C ALA A 22 -21.90 22.63 -53.78
N GLU A 23 -20.90 23.20 -54.45
CA GLU A 23 -19.58 22.59 -54.71
C GLU A 23 -18.48 23.01 -53.73
N THR A 24 -18.72 24.00 -52.86
CA THR A 24 -17.84 24.23 -51.71
C THR A 24 -18.11 23.14 -50.68
N GLU A 25 -17.26 22.11 -50.67
CA GLU A 25 -17.14 21.21 -49.52
C GLU A 25 -16.97 22.08 -48.27
N VAL A 26 -17.97 22.06 -47.38
CA VAL A 26 -17.83 22.67 -46.05
C VAL A 26 -16.75 21.87 -45.34
N GLN A 27 -15.51 22.39 -45.36
CA GLN A 27 -14.39 21.84 -44.61
C GLN A 27 -14.71 21.94 -43.12
N THR A 28 -15.34 20.90 -42.57
CA THR A 28 -15.55 20.82 -41.13
C THR A 28 -14.20 20.57 -40.45
N PRO A 29 -13.90 21.24 -39.32
CA PRO A 29 -12.62 21.09 -38.64
C PRO A 29 -12.35 19.63 -38.25
N PHE A 30 -11.08 19.27 -38.10
CA PHE A 30 -10.68 17.95 -37.60
C PHE A 30 -10.72 17.94 -36.06
N SER A 31 -11.06 16.79 -35.50
CA SER A 31 -10.76 16.47 -34.10
C SER A 31 -9.24 16.34 -33.93
N ARG A 32 -8.67 16.91 -32.86
CA ARG A 32 -7.21 16.98 -32.67
C ARG A 32 -6.78 16.59 -31.26
N ILE A 33 -5.73 15.78 -31.14
CA ILE A 33 -5.14 15.46 -29.84
C ILE A 33 -4.65 16.73 -29.13
N VAL A 34 -4.82 16.81 -27.81
CA VAL A 34 -4.23 17.89 -27.00
C VAL A 34 -2.71 17.67 -26.91
N PHE A 35 -1.94 18.61 -27.47
CA PHE A 35 -0.49 18.68 -27.32
C PHE A 35 0.00 20.10 -27.58
N ASP A 36 0.24 20.84 -26.50
CA ASP A 36 0.83 22.17 -26.54
C ASP A 36 1.68 22.41 -25.28
N PRO A 37 2.90 21.82 -25.24
CA PRO A 37 3.77 21.91 -24.06
C PRO A 37 4.09 23.35 -23.64
N ALA A 38 4.13 24.29 -24.59
CA ALA A 38 4.47 25.69 -24.31
C ALA A 38 3.42 26.40 -23.42
N ASN A 39 2.18 25.91 -23.43
CA ASN A 39 1.08 26.43 -22.61
C ASN A 39 0.69 25.46 -21.48
N GLY A 40 1.50 24.42 -21.21
CA GLY A 40 1.20 23.40 -20.19
C GLY A 40 0.08 22.43 -20.56
N ASN A 41 -0.43 22.46 -21.80
CA ASN A 41 -1.53 21.58 -22.22
C ASN A 41 -0.97 20.25 -22.74
N LEU A 42 -0.84 19.28 -21.85
CA LEU A 42 -0.34 17.94 -22.15
C LEU A 42 -1.27 16.87 -21.57
N ASN A 43 -1.45 15.79 -22.31
CA ASN A 43 -2.02 14.57 -21.75
C ASN A 43 -1.00 13.92 -20.83
N ILE A 44 -1.41 13.56 -19.62
CA ILE A 44 -0.62 12.79 -18.65
C ILE A 44 -1.08 11.32 -18.66
N PRO A 45 -0.19 10.35 -18.40
CA PRO A 45 1.23 10.50 -18.06
C PRO A 45 2.12 10.92 -19.24
N ASN A 46 3.16 11.72 -18.95
CA ASN A 46 4.09 12.23 -19.97
C ASN A 46 5.43 12.67 -19.37
N ASP A 47 6.53 12.04 -19.79
CA ASP A 47 7.88 12.34 -19.30
C ASP A 47 8.47 13.66 -19.84
N LEU A 48 7.75 14.40 -20.70
CA LEU A 48 8.07 15.83 -20.91
C LEU A 48 8.03 16.60 -19.59
N LEU A 49 7.18 16.17 -18.65
CA LEU A 49 7.09 16.73 -17.31
C LEU A 49 8.19 16.21 -16.36
N MET A 50 9.15 15.39 -16.83
CA MET A 50 10.37 15.06 -16.06
C MET A 50 11.57 15.90 -16.51
N LEU A 51 11.45 16.63 -17.61
CA LEU A 51 12.58 17.39 -18.12
C LEU A 51 12.91 18.56 -17.17
N PRO A 52 14.20 18.91 -17.05
CA PRO A 52 14.61 20.04 -16.22
C PRO A 52 13.92 21.33 -16.67
N GLY A 53 13.52 22.14 -15.69
CA GLY A 53 12.97 23.47 -15.91
C GLY A 53 14.04 24.50 -16.25
N ASP A 54 13.70 25.78 -16.09
CA ASP A 54 14.60 26.91 -16.37
C ASP A 54 15.84 26.95 -15.45
N ASP A 55 15.80 26.28 -14.29
CA ASP A 55 16.92 26.15 -13.36
C ASP A 55 17.95 25.09 -13.78
N GLY A 56 17.59 24.22 -14.73
CA GLY A 56 18.44 23.15 -15.23
C GLY A 56 18.66 21.98 -14.26
N PHE A 57 17.96 21.94 -13.11
CA PHE A 57 18.11 20.86 -12.13
C PHE A 57 17.35 19.62 -12.59
N PHE A 58 18.00 18.45 -12.49
CA PHE A 58 17.42 17.18 -12.89
C PHE A 58 17.86 16.06 -11.94
N ASP A 59 16.92 15.53 -11.17
CA ASP A 59 17.09 14.42 -10.24
C ASP A 59 16.28 13.17 -10.64
N TYR A 60 15.70 13.19 -11.84
CA TYR A 60 14.82 12.15 -12.41
C TYR A 60 13.42 12.09 -11.79
N THR A 61 12.98 13.11 -11.05
CA THR A 61 11.58 13.19 -10.63
C THR A 61 10.69 13.95 -11.60
N LEU A 62 9.38 13.85 -11.39
CA LEU A 62 8.40 14.72 -12.04
C LEU A 62 8.65 16.19 -11.63
N ASN A 63 8.38 17.08 -12.57
CA ASN A 63 8.58 18.52 -12.53
C ASN A 63 7.35 19.23 -13.11
N ILE A 64 6.19 18.90 -12.55
CA ILE A 64 4.88 19.47 -12.89
C ILE A 64 4.85 20.91 -12.36
N PRO A 65 4.50 21.91 -13.20
CA PRO A 65 4.32 23.28 -12.75
C PRO A 65 3.20 23.37 -11.71
N VAL A 66 3.51 23.92 -10.54
CA VAL A 66 2.57 24.12 -9.43
C VAL A 66 2.72 25.53 -8.87
N ASP A 67 1.67 26.03 -8.22
CA ASP A 67 1.65 27.39 -7.66
C ASP A 67 2.59 27.55 -6.46
N ASP A 68 2.66 26.54 -5.59
CA ASP A 68 3.57 26.49 -4.44
C ASP A 68 4.31 25.14 -4.38
N PRO A 69 5.61 25.09 -4.76
CA PRO A 69 6.38 23.85 -4.73
C PRO A 69 6.73 23.37 -3.31
N THR A 70 6.36 24.12 -2.27
CA THR A 70 6.58 23.74 -0.87
C THR A 70 5.32 23.17 -0.19
N ASP A 71 4.16 23.26 -0.84
CA ASP A 71 2.90 22.72 -0.33
C ASP A 71 2.70 21.28 -0.81
N PHE A 72 2.94 20.30 0.06
CA PHE A 72 2.71 18.88 -0.25
C PHE A 72 1.29 18.40 0.08
N ALA A 73 0.41 19.28 0.55
CA ALA A 73 -1.03 19.00 0.62
C ALA A 73 -1.70 19.15 -0.75
N ASP A 74 -1.09 19.91 -1.67
CA ASP A 74 -1.44 19.90 -3.08
C ASP A 74 -1.07 18.54 -3.71
N PRO A 75 -2.06 17.74 -4.16
CA PRO A 75 -1.80 16.44 -4.77
C PRO A 75 -0.94 16.52 -6.03
N GLN A 76 -0.97 17.62 -6.79
CA GLN A 76 -0.13 17.79 -7.97
C GLN A 76 1.34 18.00 -7.57
N ASN A 77 1.61 18.82 -6.56
CA ASN A 77 2.98 18.98 -6.07
C ASN A 77 3.51 17.70 -5.40
N ALA A 78 2.64 16.92 -4.75
CA ALA A 78 3.02 15.61 -4.21
C ALA A 78 3.55 14.63 -5.27
N LEU A 79 3.17 14.78 -6.55
CA LEU A 79 3.73 13.97 -7.65
C LEU A 79 5.18 14.34 -7.97
N ASN A 80 5.61 15.57 -7.70
CA ASN A 80 6.96 16.07 -8.05
C ASN A 80 8.10 15.39 -7.28
N VAL A 81 7.81 14.56 -6.29
CA VAL A 81 8.82 13.77 -5.55
C VAL A 81 8.98 12.34 -6.09
N LEU A 82 8.28 12.00 -7.19
CA LEU A 82 8.22 10.65 -7.75
C LEU A 82 9.11 10.52 -8.98
N ASP A 83 9.77 9.37 -9.14
CA ASP A 83 10.61 9.04 -10.30
C ASP A 83 9.85 8.38 -11.46
N GLY A 84 8.53 8.51 -11.48
CA GLY A 84 7.65 7.92 -12.48
C GLY A 84 6.16 8.16 -12.21
N TRP A 85 5.35 7.65 -13.13
CA TRP A 85 3.89 7.65 -13.07
C TRP A 85 3.34 6.34 -12.49
N SER A 86 2.01 6.29 -12.30
CA SER A 86 1.36 5.12 -11.73
C SER A 86 1.55 3.86 -12.56
N THR A 87 1.66 2.71 -11.90
CA THR A 87 1.68 1.39 -12.53
C THR A 87 0.28 0.85 -12.79
N GLN A 88 -0.76 1.36 -12.12
CA GLN A 88 -2.07 0.70 -12.08
C GLN A 88 -3.27 1.64 -12.18
N HIS A 89 -3.10 2.94 -11.90
CA HIS A 89 -4.21 3.87 -11.91
C HIS A 89 -4.60 4.22 -13.36
N PRO A 90 -5.91 4.31 -13.67
CA PRO A 90 -6.39 4.79 -14.96
C PRO A 90 -5.91 6.20 -15.27
N PHE A 91 -5.78 6.54 -16.55
CA PHE A 91 -5.51 7.91 -16.98
C PHE A 91 -6.38 8.28 -18.17
N VAL A 92 -6.47 9.58 -18.46
CA VAL A 92 -7.31 10.11 -19.53
C VAL A 92 -6.47 10.71 -20.65
N ILE A 93 -7.01 10.62 -21.87
CA ILE A 93 -6.44 11.22 -23.07
C ILE A 93 -7.48 12.16 -23.65
N ASN A 94 -7.18 13.45 -23.62
CA ASN A 94 -8.04 14.53 -24.06
C ASN A 94 -7.82 14.83 -25.55
N VAL A 95 -8.92 14.86 -26.30
CA VAL A 95 -8.99 15.30 -27.70
C VAL A 95 -9.86 16.55 -27.77
N GLU A 96 -9.48 17.51 -28.60
CA GLU A 96 -10.34 18.63 -28.99
C GLU A 96 -11.24 18.21 -30.14
N THR A 97 -12.56 18.16 -29.93
CA THR A 97 -13.53 17.85 -31.00
C THR A 97 -14.27 19.11 -31.47
N PRO A 98 -14.58 19.23 -32.77
CA PRO A 98 -15.46 20.28 -33.27
C PRO A 98 -16.85 20.19 -32.65
N ALA A 99 -17.56 21.32 -32.59
CA ALA A 99 -18.94 21.34 -32.09
C ALA A 99 -19.85 20.36 -32.86
N GLY A 100 -20.51 19.46 -32.12
CA GLY A 100 -21.38 18.43 -32.67
C GLY A 100 -20.67 17.15 -33.14
N ALA A 101 -19.35 17.08 -33.01
CA ALA A 101 -18.57 15.85 -33.20
C ALA A 101 -18.21 15.21 -31.84
N SER A 102 -18.01 13.90 -31.86
CA SER A 102 -17.56 13.09 -30.72
C SER A 102 -16.57 12.05 -31.21
N LEU A 103 -15.81 11.42 -30.33
CA LEU A 103 -14.97 10.28 -30.68
C LEU A 103 -15.83 9.05 -31.04
N ASP A 104 -15.37 8.22 -31.98
CA ASP A 104 -15.99 6.94 -32.31
C ASP A 104 -15.36 5.83 -31.45
N ALA A 105 -16.12 5.41 -30.43
CA ALA A 105 -15.70 4.37 -29.47
C ALA A 105 -15.28 3.05 -30.15
N SER A 106 -15.82 2.72 -31.33
CA SER A 106 -15.47 1.47 -32.03
C SER A 106 -14.07 1.46 -32.63
N THR A 107 -13.41 2.63 -32.70
CA THR A 107 -12.09 2.81 -33.30
C THR A 107 -10.97 3.00 -32.27
N LEU A 108 -11.30 2.99 -30.98
CA LEU A 108 -10.33 3.21 -29.89
C LEU A 108 -9.19 2.19 -29.92
N SER A 109 -9.51 0.89 -30.00
CA SER A 109 -8.50 -0.17 -29.93
C SER A 109 -7.61 -0.27 -31.16
N SER A 110 -8.05 0.22 -32.32
CA SER A 110 -7.22 0.34 -33.52
C SER A 110 -6.36 1.60 -33.52
N GLY A 111 -6.85 2.67 -32.89
CA GLY A 111 -6.23 4.00 -32.95
C GLY A 111 -5.38 4.40 -31.75
N VAL A 112 -5.47 3.68 -30.63
CA VAL A 112 -4.74 3.98 -29.38
C VAL A 112 -4.03 2.72 -28.88
N LEU A 113 -2.70 2.75 -28.97
CA LEU A 113 -1.81 1.61 -28.72
C LEU A 113 -0.83 1.97 -27.61
N LEU A 114 -0.46 0.98 -26.79
CA LEU A 114 0.57 1.12 -25.77
C LEU A 114 1.68 0.10 -26.03
N PHE A 115 2.92 0.56 -26.00
CA PHE A 115 4.11 -0.27 -26.16
C PHE A 115 5.00 -0.12 -24.94
N GLU A 116 5.66 -1.19 -24.53
CA GLU A 116 6.87 -1.07 -23.72
C GLU A 116 7.94 -0.31 -24.52
N ALA A 117 8.80 0.41 -23.82
CA ALA A 117 9.85 1.20 -24.44
C ALA A 117 11.09 1.25 -23.56
N THR A 118 12.26 1.18 -24.18
CA THR A 118 13.52 1.58 -23.55
C THR A 118 13.73 3.05 -23.84
N LEU A 119 13.82 3.87 -22.81
CA LEU A 119 14.02 5.31 -22.92
C LEU A 119 15.50 5.67 -22.72
N GLY A 120 15.85 6.94 -22.90
CA GLY A 120 17.21 7.40 -22.66
C GLY A 120 17.64 7.24 -21.21
N LEU A 121 18.96 7.22 -20.98
CA LEU A 121 19.59 6.97 -19.68
C LEU A 121 19.33 5.59 -19.06
N ASP A 122 18.61 4.70 -19.75
CA ASP A 122 18.41 3.33 -19.29
C ASP A 122 19.72 2.54 -19.32
N GLN A 123 20.25 2.27 -18.13
CA GLN A 123 21.54 1.59 -17.95
C GLN A 123 21.50 0.10 -18.29
N SER A 124 20.32 -0.49 -18.47
CA SER A 124 20.17 -1.88 -18.85
C SER A 124 20.46 -2.12 -20.34
N ASP A 125 20.39 -1.07 -21.17
CA ASP A 125 20.66 -1.12 -22.60
C ASP A 125 21.85 -0.21 -22.98
N PRO A 126 22.95 -0.76 -23.51
CA PRO A 126 24.16 0.02 -23.81
C PRO A 126 23.97 1.15 -24.83
N ASP A 127 23.03 1.03 -25.77
CA ASP A 127 22.77 2.07 -26.76
C ASP A 127 21.96 3.21 -26.12
N CYS A 128 20.95 2.86 -25.34
CA CYS A 128 20.05 3.82 -24.68
C CYS A 128 20.69 4.51 -23.48
N ALA A 129 21.64 3.85 -22.80
CA ALA A 129 22.43 4.44 -21.72
C ALA A 129 23.23 5.67 -22.17
N GLN A 130 23.56 5.78 -23.46
CA GLN A 130 24.29 6.93 -24.03
C GLN A 130 23.38 8.08 -24.44
N VAL A 131 22.07 7.85 -24.52
CA VAL A 131 21.08 8.89 -24.84
C VAL A 131 20.86 9.72 -23.58
N THR A 132 21.37 10.95 -23.58
CA THR A 132 21.40 11.82 -22.38
C THR A 132 20.04 12.40 -22.01
N THR A 133 19.07 12.34 -22.90
CA THR A 133 17.71 12.82 -22.63
C THR A 133 16.86 11.66 -22.09
N PRO A 134 16.44 11.68 -20.82
CA PRO A 134 15.72 10.57 -20.17
C PRO A 134 14.44 10.17 -20.91
N SER A 135 13.65 11.14 -21.34
CA SER A 135 12.35 10.91 -22.00
C SER A 135 12.46 10.59 -23.50
N ALA A 136 13.67 10.48 -24.05
CA ALA A 136 13.85 10.16 -25.46
C ALA A 136 13.50 8.68 -25.74
N GLY A 137 12.70 8.44 -26.77
CA GLY A 137 12.35 7.10 -27.23
C GLY A 137 13.56 6.44 -27.88
N CYS A 138 14.27 5.58 -27.15
CA CYS A 138 15.45 4.93 -27.71
C CYS A 138 15.08 3.68 -28.51
N LYS A 139 14.29 2.77 -27.92
CA LYS A 139 13.83 1.53 -28.55
C LYS A 139 12.37 1.26 -28.21
N LEU A 140 11.60 0.80 -29.20
CA LEU A 140 10.24 0.30 -29.01
C LEU A 140 10.31 -1.18 -28.64
N GLY A 141 9.59 -1.57 -27.60
CA GLY A 141 9.44 -2.94 -27.12
C GLY A 141 8.13 -3.58 -27.56
N ASP A 142 7.64 -4.52 -26.76
CA ASP A 142 6.43 -5.27 -27.04
C ASP A 142 5.17 -4.40 -26.93
N GLN A 143 4.20 -4.65 -27.82
CA GLN A 143 2.88 -4.02 -27.75
C GLN A 143 2.02 -4.70 -26.68
N LEU A 144 1.39 -3.91 -25.82
CA LEU A 144 0.39 -4.41 -24.87
C LEU A 144 -0.91 -4.75 -25.61
N THR A 145 -1.63 -5.75 -25.10
CA THR A 145 -2.82 -6.31 -25.75
C THR A 145 -4.11 -5.71 -25.20
N PHE A 146 -4.87 -5.03 -26.05
CA PHE A 146 -6.22 -4.54 -25.71
C PHE A 146 -7.16 -5.69 -25.30
N GLY A 147 -7.91 -5.50 -24.22
CA GLY A 147 -8.81 -6.49 -23.62
C GLY A 147 -8.11 -7.54 -22.75
N VAL A 148 -6.77 -7.48 -22.63
CA VAL A 148 -5.97 -8.38 -21.80
C VAL A 148 -5.12 -7.60 -20.80
N ASP A 149 -4.39 -6.59 -21.28
CA ASP A 149 -3.51 -5.77 -20.45
C ASP A 149 -4.14 -4.41 -20.11
N TYR A 150 -5.01 -3.90 -20.98
CA TYR A 150 -5.77 -2.67 -20.76
C TYR A 150 -7.08 -2.64 -21.55
N VAL A 151 -8.00 -1.78 -21.14
CA VAL A 151 -9.20 -1.42 -21.92
C VAL A 151 -9.29 0.08 -22.12
N LEU A 152 -10.08 0.48 -23.11
CA LEU A 152 -10.35 1.87 -23.47
C LEU A 152 -11.85 2.11 -23.48
N SER A 153 -12.26 3.25 -22.96
CA SER A 153 -13.63 3.74 -23.04
C SER A 153 -13.65 5.24 -23.29
N LEU A 154 -14.82 5.79 -23.56
CA LEU A 154 -15.02 7.24 -23.59
C LEU A 154 -15.62 7.69 -22.25
N ALA A 155 -14.99 8.64 -21.58
CA ALA A 155 -15.57 9.29 -20.40
C ALA A 155 -16.69 10.26 -20.81
N ASP A 156 -16.51 10.93 -21.94
CA ASP A 156 -17.45 11.88 -22.53
C ASP A 156 -17.28 11.92 -24.07
N SER A 157 -17.72 12.99 -24.74
CA SER A 157 -17.61 13.11 -26.20
C SER A 157 -16.19 13.14 -26.75
N ASN A 158 -15.19 13.50 -25.96
CA ASN A 158 -13.86 13.86 -26.43
C ASN A 158 -12.70 13.42 -25.53
N THR A 159 -13.01 12.70 -24.44
CA THR A 159 -12.03 12.18 -23.48
C THR A 159 -12.03 10.65 -23.51
N ILE A 160 -10.86 10.07 -23.78
CA ILE A 160 -10.64 8.62 -23.75
C ILE A 160 -10.13 8.26 -22.36
N THR A 161 -10.70 7.23 -21.73
CA THR A 161 -10.17 6.62 -20.50
C THR A 161 -9.33 5.41 -20.87
N PHE A 162 -8.09 5.37 -20.38
CA PHE A 162 -7.22 4.20 -20.40
C PHE A 162 -7.26 3.52 -19.04
N VAL A 163 -7.63 2.24 -19.01
CA VAL A 163 -7.74 1.47 -17.76
C VAL A 163 -6.83 0.24 -17.83
N PRO A 164 -5.73 0.18 -17.05
CA PRO A 164 -4.94 -1.02 -16.90
C PRO A 164 -5.78 -2.16 -16.32
N LEU A 165 -5.63 -3.37 -16.88
CA LEU A 165 -6.21 -4.61 -16.35
C LEU A 165 -5.19 -5.44 -15.56
N LYS A 166 -3.91 -5.06 -15.64
CA LYS A 166 -2.80 -5.58 -14.86
C LYS A 166 -1.90 -4.41 -14.50
N PRO A 167 -1.16 -4.48 -13.37
CA PRO A 167 -0.11 -3.52 -13.09
C PRO A 167 0.92 -3.52 -14.22
N LEU A 168 1.25 -2.33 -14.72
CA LEU A 168 2.39 -2.11 -15.60
C LEU A 168 3.69 -2.44 -14.85
N LYS A 169 4.74 -2.81 -15.59
CA LYS A 169 6.05 -3.10 -15.00
C LYS A 169 6.57 -1.84 -14.29
N ALA A 170 7.20 -2.02 -13.13
CA ALA A 170 7.85 -0.93 -12.39
C ALA A 170 9.14 -0.47 -13.08
N ALA A 171 9.52 0.80 -12.89
CA ALA A 171 10.73 1.41 -13.44
C ALA A 171 10.90 1.21 -14.96
N GLN A 172 9.79 1.13 -15.69
CA GLN A 172 9.74 0.76 -17.11
C GLN A 172 9.21 1.93 -17.93
N GLY A 173 9.85 2.19 -19.08
CA GLY A 173 9.35 3.13 -20.07
C GLY A 173 8.24 2.54 -20.91
N TYR A 174 7.28 3.38 -21.30
CA TYR A 174 6.18 3.06 -22.19
C TYR A 174 6.01 4.16 -23.24
N MET A 175 5.55 3.79 -24.43
CA MET A 175 5.13 4.74 -25.47
C MET A 175 3.65 4.53 -25.81
N LEU A 176 2.83 5.54 -25.50
CA LEU A 176 1.45 5.64 -25.95
C LEU A 176 1.44 6.23 -27.37
N VAL A 177 1.02 5.41 -28.33
CA VAL A 177 0.97 5.77 -29.75
C VAL A 177 -0.48 5.91 -30.18
N MET A 178 -0.82 7.06 -30.76
CA MET A 178 -2.10 7.25 -31.44
C MET A 178 -1.88 7.40 -32.94
N THR A 179 -2.82 6.84 -33.69
CA THR A 179 -2.76 6.82 -35.15
C THR A 179 -3.99 7.45 -35.77
N THR A 180 -3.95 7.63 -37.09
CA THR A 180 -5.11 8.05 -37.87
C THR A 180 -6.25 7.03 -37.86
N ASP A 181 -6.07 5.83 -37.33
CA ASP A 181 -7.16 4.85 -37.20
C ASP A 181 -8.16 5.22 -36.12
N LEU A 182 -7.78 6.10 -35.17
CA LEU A 182 -8.75 6.71 -34.27
C LEU A 182 -9.63 7.69 -35.06
N LYS A 183 -10.94 7.48 -35.04
CA LYS A 183 -11.91 8.31 -35.76
C LYS A 183 -12.82 9.10 -34.82
N ASP A 184 -13.35 10.19 -35.33
CA ASP A 184 -14.53 10.84 -34.78
C ASP A 184 -15.82 10.27 -35.39
N SER A 185 -16.97 10.67 -34.83
CA SER A 185 -18.30 10.23 -35.21
C SER A 185 -18.74 10.68 -36.60
N SER A 186 -17.96 11.55 -37.25
CA SER A 186 -18.12 11.90 -38.67
C SER A 186 -17.32 10.98 -39.61
N GLY A 187 -16.54 10.05 -39.05
CA GLY A 187 -15.67 9.13 -39.78
C GLY A 187 -14.30 9.72 -40.14
N LYS A 188 -13.98 10.93 -39.67
CA LYS A 188 -12.69 11.57 -39.90
C LYS A 188 -11.66 11.07 -38.90
N SER A 189 -10.42 10.90 -39.36
CA SER A 189 -9.30 10.58 -38.47
C SER A 189 -9.02 11.72 -37.51
N VAL A 190 -8.87 11.43 -36.23
CA VAL A 190 -8.31 12.36 -35.25
C VAL A 190 -6.89 12.71 -35.69
N GLN A 191 -6.56 13.99 -35.75
CA GLN A 191 -5.27 14.50 -36.21
C GLN A 191 -4.37 14.89 -35.03
N GLY A 192 -3.09 15.10 -35.30
CA GLY A 192 -2.19 15.77 -34.37
C GLY A 192 -2.68 17.18 -34.00
N SER A 193 -2.20 17.74 -32.90
CA SER A 193 -2.30 19.20 -32.71
C SER A 193 -1.48 19.93 -33.78
N THR A 194 -1.71 21.22 -33.98
CA THR A 194 -0.86 22.03 -34.88
C THR A 194 0.60 22.05 -34.44
N THR A 195 0.84 22.08 -33.13
CA THR A 195 2.16 21.96 -32.54
C THR A 195 2.77 20.61 -32.85
N TRP A 196 2.03 19.50 -32.61
CA TRP A 196 2.46 18.14 -32.93
C TRP A 196 2.81 17.97 -34.41
N ASP A 197 1.93 18.42 -35.31
CA ASP A 197 2.14 18.35 -36.77
C ASP A 197 3.39 19.11 -37.23
N SER A 198 3.81 20.12 -36.48
CA SER A 198 5.06 20.85 -36.75
C SER A 198 6.28 20.09 -36.24
N VAL A 199 6.25 19.59 -35.00
CA VAL A 199 7.41 18.97 -34.34
C VAL A 199 7.60 17.50 -34.71
N ARG A 200 6.58 16.83 -35.26
CA ARG A 200 6.73 15.45 -35.78
C ARG A 200 7.40 15.37 -37.13
N GLN A 201 7.60 16.48 -37.83
CA GLN A 201 8.27 16.48 -39.13
C GLN A 201 9.71 16.01 -38.96
N ASP A 202 10.23 15.31 -39.98
CA ASP A 202 11.62 14.84 -39.98
C ASP A 202 12.58 16.03 -39.85
N ILE A 203 13.33 16.01 -38.75
CA ILE A 203 14.26 17.09 -38.37
C ILE A 203 15.37 17.29 -39.40
N ASP A 204 15.78 16.24 -40.13
CA ASP A 204 16.86 16.31 -41.10
C ASP A 204 16.41 16.99 -42.40
N THR A 205 15.11 16.97 -42.69
CA THR A 205 14.53 17.54 -43.92
C THR A 205 13.76 18.83 -43.69
N ASN A 206 13.12 18.97 -42.53
CA ASN A 206 12.29 20.12 -42.16
C ASN A 206 12.61 20.62 -40.74
N PRO A 207 13.85 21.10 -40.48
CA PRO A 207 14.22 21.62 -39.16
C PRO A 207 13.45 22.89 -38.82
N LEU A 208 12.88 22.95 -37.61
CA LEU A 208 12.24 24.14 -37.08
C LEU A 208 13.27 25.23 -36.74
N SER A 209 12.83 26.49 -36.82
CA SER A 209 13.74 27.64 -36.85
C SER A 209 14.20 28.12 -35.48
N SER A 210 13.35 28.02 -34.45
CA SER A 210 13.73 28.42 -33.09
C SER A 210 14.40 27.27 -32.34
N ALA A 211 15.34 27.59 -31.45
CA ALA A 211 16.08 26.58 -30.69
C ALA A 211 15.15 25.70 -29.83
N ALA A 212 14.17 26.30 -29.14
CA ALA A 212 13.20 25.56 -28.34
C ALA A 212 12.33 24.62 -29.20
N GLN A 213 11.87 25.09 -30.36
CA GLN A 213 11.10 24.23 -31.29
C GLN A 213 11.97 23.11 -31.87
N LEU A 214 13.24 23.39 -32.20
CA LEU A 214 14.16 22.39 -32.73
C LEU A 214 14.50 21.32 -31.68
N GLN A 215 14.65 21.73 -30.41
CA GLN A 215 14.84 20.81 -29.29
C GLN A 215 13.62 19.91 -29.09
N LEU A 216 12.41 20.49 -29.05
CA LEU A 216 11.17 19.74 -28.95
C LEU A 216 10.99 18.82 -30.17
N GLN A 217 11.29 19.29 -31.39
CA GLN A 217 11.27 18.48 -32.59
C GLN A 217 12.25 17.30 -32.50
N GLY A 218 13.46 17.51 -32.00
CA GLY A 218 14.44 16.45 -31.80
C GLY A 218 13.93 15.38 -30.84
N LEU A 219 13.31 15.79 -29.73
CA LEU A 219 12.70 14.89 -28.77
C LEU A 219 11.50 14.13 -29.36
N VAL A 220 10.57 14.81 -30.02
CA VAL A 220 9.44 14.14 -30.69
C VAL A 220 9.92 13.19 -31.78
N ASN A 221 10.94 13.56 -32.57
CA ASN A 221 11.53 12.67 -33.57
C ASN A 221 12.17 11.44 -32.91
N SER A 222 12.76 11.57 -31.72
CA SER A 222 13.24 10.41 -30.97
C SER A 222 12.09 9.46 -30.59
N LEU A 223 10.89 9.96 -30.30
CA LEU A 223 9.72 9.12 -30.02
C LEU A 223 9.14 8.49 -31.30
N VAL A 224 9.09 9.25 -32.39
CA VAL A 224 8.50 8.80 -33.67
C VAL A 224 9.39 7.76 -34.36
N ASN A 225 10.71 7.94 -34.36
CA ASN A 225 11.62 7.09 -35.14
C ASN A 225 11.55 5.58 -34.79
N PRO A 226 11.52 5.16 -33.51
CA PRO A 226 11.30 3.76 -33.14
C PRO A 226 9.97 3.21 -33.64
N VAL A 227 8.91 4.04 -33.63
CA VAL A 227 7.57 3.65 -34.12
C VAL A 227 7.59 3.45 -35.64
N LEU A 228 8.31 4.29 -36.39
CA LEU A 228 8.54 4.05 -37.83
C LEU A 228 9.27 2.73 -38.09
N GLY A 229 10.26 2.41 -37.26
CA GLY A 229 10.98 1.14 -37.30
C GLY A 229 10.08 -0.09 -37.10
N ALA A 230 8.94 0.08 -36.44
CA ALA A 230 7.93 -0.95 -36.23
C ALA A 230 6.91 -1.08 -37.38
N GLY A 231 7.05 -0.27 -38.44
CA GLY A 231 6.25 -0.38 -39.66
C GLY A 231 5.08 0.60 -39.78
N PHE A 232 5.00 1.62 -38.91
CA PHE A 232 4.06 2.73 -39.06
C PHE A 232 4.63 3.79 -40.02
N ASP A 233 3.75 4.43 -40.80
CA ASP A 233 4.13 5.59 -41.60
C ASP A 233 4.03 6.88 -40.77
N ARG A 234 4.93 7.85 -41.03
CA ARG A 234 5.02 9.08 -40.22
C ARG A 234 3.73 9.89 -40.29
N GLU A 235 3.07 9.87 -41.45
CA GLU A 235 1.81 10.55 -41.73
C GLU A 235 0.63 9.96 -40.94
N ASP A 236 0.71 8.68 -40.57
CA ASP A 236 -0.34 7.98 -39.83
C ASP A 236 -0.21 8.17 -38.31
N ILE A 237 0.92 8.67 -37.82
CA ILE A 237 1.18 8.91 -36.38
C ILE A 237 0.64 10.28 -35.98
N THR A 238 -0.44 10.27 -35.19
CA THR A 238 -1.15 11.48 -34.76
C THR A 238 -0.70 11.93 -33.38
N TYR A 239 -0.11 11.05 -32.58
CA TYR A 239 0.48 11.37 -31.28
C TYR A 239 1.43 10.26 -30.81
N VAL A 240 2.51 10.63 -30.12
CA VAL A 240 3.31 9.72 -29.29
C VAL A 240 3.65 10.43 -27.99
N SER A 241 3.31 9.82 -26.87
CA SER A 241 3.80 10.19 -25.53
C SER A 241 4.68 9.08 -25.00
N ALA A 242 5.81 9.41 -24.38
CA ALA A 242 6.56 8.48 -23.55
C ALA A 242 6.29 8.78 -22.08
N PHE A 243 6.19 7.72 -21.27
CA PHE A 243 6.15 7.85 -19.82
C PHE A 243 6.89 6.70 -19.12
N THR A 244 7.47 6.98 -17.97
CA THR A 244 8.16 6.01 -17.11
C THR A 244 7.31 5.72 -15.89
N THR A 245 7.13 4.44 -15.54
CA THR A 245 6.47 4.04 -14.28
C THR A 245 7.44 4.11 -13.10
N GLN A 246 6.91 4.35 -11.90
CA GLN A 246 7.71 4.51 -10.68
C GLN A 246 8.60 3.30 -10.37
N SER A 247 9.71 3.57 -9.67
CA SER A 247 10.38 2.52 -8.92
C SER A 247 9.58 2.13 -7.68
N ILE A 248 9.31 0.83 -7.53
CA ILE A 248 8.44 0.31 -6.45
C ILE A 248 9.29 -0.24 -5.31
N ALA A 249 9.90 -1.42 -5.50
CA ALA A 249 10.55 -2.17 -4.44
C ALA A 249 12.00 -1.72 -4.14
N ASN A 250 12.61 -0.87 -4.98
CA ASN A 250 14.03 -0.51 -4.91
C ASN A 250 14.48 -0.01 -3.53
N SER A 251 13.65 0.80 -2.88
CA SER A 251 13.94 1.34 -1.55
C SER A 251 13.93 0.25 -0.47
N LEU A 252 12.88 -0.57 -0.42
CA LEU A 252 12.76 -1.69 0.53
C LEU A 252 13.82 -2.77 0.30
N ASP A 253 14.13 -3.09 -0.95
CA ASP A 253 15.21 -4.02 -1.30
C ASP A 253 16.59 -3.51 -0.84
N THR A 254 16.82 -2.19 -0.99
CA THR A 254 18.04 -1.56 -0.50
C THR A 254 18.10 -1.57 1.01
N ILE A 255 17.00 -1.22 1.69
CA ILE A 255 16.90 -1.29 3.16
C ILE A 255 17.21 -2.70 3.66
N LYS A 256 16.60 -3.74 3.07
CA LYS A 256 16.86 -5.14 3.41
C LYS A 256 18.35 -5.50 3.31
N LYS A 257 19.02 -5.09 2.22
CA LYS A 257 20.46 -5.31 2.01
C LYS A 257 21.30 -4.55 3.03
N VAL A 258 20.95 -3.29 3.33
CA VAL A 258 21.67 -2.47 4.31
C VAL A 258 21.54 -3.07 5.71
N MET A 259 20.34 -3.51 6.11
CA MET A 259 20.07 -4.14 7.42
C MET A 259 21.01 -5.32 7.72
N ILE A 260 21.30 -6.16 6.72
CA ILE A 260 22.16 -7.34 6.90
C ILE A 260 23.65 -7.07 6.61
N SER A 261 23.98 -5.97 5.93
CA SER A 261 25.32 -5.71 5.39
C SER A 261 26.45 -5.84 6.42
N ARG A 262 26.24 -5.32 7.63
CA ARG A 262 27.25 -5.37 8.70
C ARG A 262 27.47 -6.80 9.21
N PHE A 263 26.40 -7.56 9.40
CA PHE A 263 26.48 -8.98 9.72
C PHE A 263 27.22 -9.73 8.62
N ALA A 264 26.84 -9.52 7.36
CA ALA A 264 27.43 -10.19 6.20
C ALA A 264 28.94 -9.94 6.11
N GLN A 265 29.38 -8.70 6.30
CA GLN A 265 30.79 -8.32 6.30
C GLN A 265 31.59 -9.04 7.40
N LEU A 266 31.07 -9.07 8.63
CA LEU A 266 31.72 -9.73 9.77
C LEU A 266 31.75 -11.25 9.59
N ALA A 267 30.62 -11.83 9.17
CA ALA A 267 30.49 -13.27 8.95
C ALA A 267 31.43 -13.76 7.84
N ALA A 268 31.52 -13.03 6.72
CA ALA A 268 32.46 -13.34 5.64
C ALA A 268 33.93 -13.27 6.09
N GLY A 269 34.24 -12.38 7.04
CA GLY A 269 35.56 -12.28 7.68
C GLY A 269 35.85 -13.35 8.75
N GLY A 270 34.86 -14.18 9.10
CA GLY A 270 34.97 -15.16 10.19
C GLY A 270 35.02 -14.53 11.58
N ASP A 271 34.49 -13.31 11.75
CA ASP A 271 34.47 -12.63 13.03
C ASP A 271 33.44 -13.27 13.98
N PRO A 272 33.84 -13.78 15.16
CA PRO A 272 32.91 -14.39 16.11
C PRO A 272 31.87 -13.39 16.67
N SER A 273 32.08 -12.08 16.53
CA SER A 273 31.10 -11.06 16.93
C SER A 273 30.03 -10.80 15.86
N ALA A 274 30.06 -11.46 14.70
CA ALA A 274 29.06 -11.22 13.65
C ALA A 274 27.61 -11.23 14.16
N PRO A 275 27.17 -12.17 15.03
CA PRO A 275 25.80 -12.17 15.54
C PRO A 275 25.40 -10.90 16.30
N THR A 276 26.34 -10.15 16.88
CA THR A 276 26.03 -8.90 17.61
C THR A 276 25.73 -7.73 16.67
N ALA A 277 25.88 -7.90 15.36
CA ALA A 277 25.50 -6.92 14.35
C ALA A 277 24.04 -7.04 13.90
N LEU A 278 23.35 -8.11 14.31
CA LEU A 278 21.92 -8.26 14.07
C LEU A 278 21.13 -7.40 15.07
N PRO A 279 19.96 -6.85 14.69
CA PRO A 279 19.05 -6.30 15.69
C PRO A 279 18.66 -7.44 16.64
N ALA A 280 18.69 -7.20 17.96
CA ALA A 280 18.41 -8.23 18.95
C ALA A 280 17.05 -8.01 19.59
N ILE A 281 16.27 -9.08 19.74
CA ILE A 281 15.03 -9.05 20.53
C ILE A 281 15.37 -9.49 21.94
N THR A 282 15.28 -8.58 22.91
CA THR A 282 15.46 -8.93 24.33
C THR A 282 14.11 -9.21 24.94
N VAL A 283 13.88 -10.43 25.44
CA VAL A 283 12.59 -10.88 25.99
C VAL A 283 12.69 -11.05 27.50
N SER A 284 11.71 -10.55 28.23
CA SER A 284 11.58 -10.61 29.69
C SER A 284 10.16 -10.99 30.14
N ASP A 285 10.04 -11.37 31.41
CA ASP A 285 8.73 -11.62 32.02
C ASP A 285 7.89 -10.35 32.05
N VAL A 286 6.60 -10.47 31.75
CA VAL A 286 5.64 -9.37 31.95
C VAL A 286 5.36 -9.18 33.43
N SER A 287 5.18 -7.92 33.84
CA SER A 287 4.92 -7.58 35.26
C SER A 287 3.52 -7.97 35.74
N ALA A 288 2.55 -8.09 34.83
CA ALA A 288 1.17 -8.47 35.10
C ALA A 288 0.56 -9.19 33.88
N ALA A 289 -0.55 -9.92 34.11
CA ALA A 289 -1.27 -10.66 33.09
C ALA A 289 -0.36 -11.59 32.24
N PRO A 290 0.17 -12.67 32.85
CA PRO A 290 1.19 -13.55 32.25
C PRO A 290 0.70 -14.42 31.09
N ASN A 291 -0.54 -14.25 30.63
CA ASN A 291 -1.12 -14.99 29.52
C ASN A 291 -2.18 -14.14 28.80
N ALA A 292 -2.57 -14.56 27.60
CA ALA A 292 -3.52 -13.81 26.78
C ALA A 292 -4.90 -13.68 27.43
N MET A 293 -5.36 -14.67 28.22
CA MET A 293 -6.68 -14.63 28.87
C MET A 293 -6.76 -13.46 29.87
N GLU A 294 -5.75 -13.35 30.73
CA GLU A 294 -5.66 -12.30 31.73
C GLU A 294 -5.39 -10.92 31.11
N ALA A 295 -4.59 -10.87 30.03
CA ALA A 295 -4.28 -9.62 29.34
C ALA A 295 -5.50 -9.02 28.62
N LEU A 296 -6.33 -9.87 28.03
CA LEU A 296 -7.60 -9.50 27.39
C LEU A 296 -8.75 -9.32 28.41
N GLY A 297 -8.54 -9.65 29.69
CA GLY A 297 -9.58 -9.55 30.72
C GLY A 297 -10.80 -10.45 30.47
N LEU A 298 -10.62 -11.56 29.74
CA LEU A 298 -11.72 -12.45 29.33
C LEU A 298 -12.44 -13.09 30.51
N VAL A 299 -11.71 -13.33 31.60
CA VAL A 299 -12.27 -13.77 32.87
C VAL A 299 -11.96 -12.70 33.92
N ASN A 300 -13.00 -12.22 34.58
CA ASN A 300 -12.94 -11.22 35.62
C ASN A 300 -14.01 -11.52 36.67
N ALA A 301 -14.06 -10.73 37.75
CA ALA A 301 -15.03 -10.89 38.84
C ALA A 301 -16.49 -11.02 38.36
N THR A 302 -16.90 -10.30 37.32
CA THR A 302 -18.27 -10.39 36.77
C THR A 302 -18.52 -11.74 36.10
N VAL A 303 -17.58 -12.21 35.29
CA VAL A 303 -17.67 -13.53 34.62
C VAL A 303 -17.70 -14.65 35.65
N VAL A 304 -16.80 -14.62 36.64
CA VAL A 304 -16.75 -15.62 37.71
C VAL A 304 -18.04 -15.61 38.53
N ALA A 305 -18.52 -14.44 38.95
CA ALA A 305 -19.77 -14.33 39.70
C ALA A 305 -20.97 -14.88 38.90
N GLY A 306 -21.04 -14.58 37.60
CA GLY A 306 -22.07 -15.14 36.71
C GLY A 306 -22.02 -16.66 36.63
N ALA A 307 -20.83 -17.23 36.46
CA ALA A 307 -20.63 -18.68 36.41
C ALA A 307 -20.96 -19.36 37.76
N VAL A 308 -20.62 -18.74 38.88
CA VAL A 308 -20.98 -19.19 40.23
C VAL A 308 -22.49 -19.18 40.42
N GLU A 309 -23.18 -18.09 40.05
CA GLU A 309 -24.64 -18.00 40.12
C GLU A 309 -25.33 -19.05 39.23
N GLN A 310 -24.80 -19.30 38.04
CA GLN A 310 -25.30 -20.37 37.18
C GLN A 310 -25.11 -21.75 37.84
N GLY A 311 -23.94 -22.02 38.41
CA GLY A 311 -23.64 -23.27 39.11
C GLY A 311 -24.51 -23.49 40.36
N LYS A 312 -24.97 -22.41 41.01
CA LYS A 312 -25.86 -22.48 42.19
C LYS A 312 -27.27 -22.99 41.86
N GLN A 313 -27.72 -22.87 40.61
CA GLN A 313 -29.10 -23.18 40.25
C GLN A 313 -29.45 -24.65 40.55
N GLY A 314 -30.46 -24.84 41.40
CA GLY A 314 -30.94 -26.17 41.80
C GLY A 314 -30.21 -26.80 42.99
N LEU A 315 -29.24 -26.11 43.61
CA LEU A 315 -28.59 -26.57 44.84
C LEU A 315 -29.43 -26.23 46.10
N PRO A 316 -29.33 -27.01 47.20
CA PRO A 316 -29.97 -26.69 48.47
C PRO A 316 -29.51 -25.35 49.08
N ASP A 317 -30.43 -24.64 49.76
CA ASP A 317 -30.18 -23.31 50.37
C ASP A 317 -28.93 -23.27 51.27
N ASN A 318 -28.67 -24.35 52.02
CA ASN A 318 -27.51 -24.43 52.91
C ASN A 318 -26.18 -24.54 52.15
N ILE A 319 -26.20 -25.07 50.92
CA ILE A 319 -25.03 -25.13 50.04
C ILE A 319 -24.87 -23.77 49.34
N GLN A 320 -25.96 -23.17 48.88
CA GLN A 320 -25.93 -21.83 48.29
C GLN A 320 -25.36 -20.79 49.27
N ALA A 321 -25.78 -20.81 50.54
CA ALA A 321 -25.22 -19.92 51.56
C ALA A 321 -23.72 -20.15 51.82
N ALA A 322 -23.22 -21.38 51.66
CA ALA A 322 -21.80 -21.67 51.76
C ALA A 322 -21.01 -21.16 50.54
N ILE A 323 -21.60 -21.26 49.34
CA ILE A 323 -21.05 -20.70 48.10
C ILE A 323 -20.98 -19.17 48.20
N ASP A 324 -22.05 -18.51 48.65
CA ASP A 324 -22.11 -17.05 48.80
C ASP A 324 -21.07 -16.49 49.78
N ALA A 325 -20.64 -17.31 50.74
CA ALA A 325 -19.61 -16.96 51.71
C ALA A 325 -18.18 -17.26 51.23
N THR A 326 -18.01 -17.85 50.04
CA THR A 326 -16.72 -18.29 49.50
C THR A 326 -16.18 -17.29 48.49
N ASP A 327 -14.90 -16.96 48.62
CA ASP A 327 -14.19 -16.11 47.66
C ASP A 327 -13.70 -16.95 46.48
N PHE A 328 -14.24 -16.68 45.29
CA PHE A 328 -13.88 -17.35 44.03
C PHE A 328 -12.91 -16.53 43.18
N SER A 329 -12.34 -15.43 43.68
CA SER A 329 -11.42 -14.57 42.92
C SER A 329 -10.20 -15.29 42.35
N LEU A 330 -9.78 -16.42 42.93
CA LEU A 330 -8.73 -17.27 42.34
C LEU A 330 -9.09 -17.75 40.92
N LEU A 331 -10.37 -17.94 40.62
CA LEU A 331 -10.85 -18.37 39.30
C LEU A 331 -10.77 -17.26 38.23
N GLU A 332 -10.35 -16.04 38.60
CA GLU A 332 -10.11 -14.94 37.65
C GLU A 332 -8.77 -15.10 36.90
N THR A 333 -7.92 -16.04 37.31
CA THR A 333 -6.59 -16.27 36.71
C THR A 333 -6.50 -17.65 36.06
N CYS A 334 -5.64 -17.79 35.04
CA CYS A 334 -5.41 -19.10 34.42
C CYS A 334 -4.81 -20.11 35.40
N ALA A 335 -3.91 -19.66 36.28
CA ALA A 335 -3.33 -20.51 37.31
C ALA A 335 -4.39 -21.05 38.29
N GLY A 336 -5.32 -20.20 38.72
CA GLY A 336 -6.39 -20.63 39.61
C GLY A 336 -7.44 -21.50 38.92
N LEU A 337 -7.78 -21.22 37.66
CA LEU A 337 -8.64 -22.09 36.86
C LEU A 337 -7.99 -23.47 36.65
N ALA A 338 -6.81 -23.53 36.04
CA ALA A 338 -6.12 -24.80 35.76
C ALA A 338 -5.78 -25.58 37.05
N GLY A 339 -5.35 -24.89 38.10
CA GLY A 339 -5.09 -25.48 39.41
C GLY A 339 -6.35 -26.04 40.08
N THR A 340 -7.50 -25.41 39.87
CA THR A 340 -8.79 -25.91 40.37
C THR A 340 -9.24 -27.12 39.57
N ALA A 341 -9.29 -27.03 38.24
CA ALA A 341 -9.72 -28.11 37.36
C ALA A 341 -8.86 -29.38 37.49
N SER A 342 -7.55 -29.24 37.73
CA SER A 342 -6.63 -30.35 37.97
C SER A 342 -6.68 -30.94 39.39
N GLY A 343 -7.41 -30.30 40.31
CA GLY A 343 -7.51 -30.68 41.72
C GLY A 343 -6.30 -30.28 42.59
N GLN A 344 -5.32 -29.56 42.02
CA GLN A 344 -4.18 -29.01 42.77
C GLN A 344 -4.63 -28.05 43.88
N LEU A 345 -5.73 -27.33 43.66
CA LEU A 345 -6.32 -26.40 44.63
C LEU A 345 -7.41 -27.03 45.50
N SER A 346 -7.52 -28.35 45.56
CA SER A 346 -8.61 -29.01 46.32
C SER A 346 -8.59 -28.69 47.82
N ALA A 347 -7.41 -28.49 48.41
CA ALA A 347 -7.28 -28.04 49.79
C ALA A 347 -7.79 -26.60 50.01
N GLN A 348 -7.69 -25.73 49.01
CA GLN A 348 -8.19 -24.36 49.05
C GLN A 348 -9.72 -24.33 49.09
N TRP A 349 -10.37 -25.19 48.29
CA TRP A 349 -11.82 -25.22 48.16
C TRP A 349 -12.53 -26.07 49.21
N GLY A 350 -11.83 -27.03 49.83
CA GLY A 350 -12.38 -27.88 50.88
C GLY A 350 -13.69 -28.56 50.46
N ALA A 351 -14.77 -28.32 51.21
CA ALA A 351 -16.08 -28.93 50.95
C ALA A 351 -16.73 -28.47 49.62
N LEU A 352 -16.30 -27.34 49.06
CA LEU A 352 -16.81 -26.81 47.79
C LEU A 352 -15.94 -27.17 46.59
N ASN A 353 -14.95 -28.07 46.74
CA ASN A 353 -14.04 -28.42 45.65
C ASN A 353 -14.78 -28.90 44.39
N GLU A 354 -15.76 -29.79 44.50
CA GLU A 354 -16.51 -30.27 43.33
C GLU A 354 -17.24 -29.13 42.60
N PHE A 355 -17.79 -28.17 43.36
CA PHE A 355 -18.44 -26.99 42.81
C PHE A 355 -17.43 -26.09 42.08
N ALA A 356 -16.30 -25.78 42.74
CA ALA A 356 -15.24 -24.96 42.16
C ALA A 356 -14.65 -25.59 40.88
N VAL A 357 -14.45 -26.91 40.86
CA VAL A 357 -14.03 -27.68 39.67
C VAL A 357 -15.05 -27.54 38.55
N GLY A 358 -16.35 -27.64 38.85
CA GLY A 358 -17.42 -27.46 37.87
C GLY A 358 -17.41 -26.07 37.24
N VAL A 359 -17.37 -25.02 38.07
CA VAL A 359 -17.29 -23.61 37.61
C VAL A 359 -16.03 -23.40 36.77
N SER A 360 -14.88 -23.83 37.29
CA SER A 360 -13.59 -23.68 36.61
C SER A 360 -13.55 -24.40 35.25
N THR A 361 -14.10 -25.61 35.15
CA THR A 361 -14.14 -26.38 33.90
C THR A 361 -15.04 -25.69 32.87
N GLY A 362 -16.17 -25.14 33.31
CA GLY A 362 -17.08 -24.38 32.44
C GLY A 362 -16.43 -23.12 31.86
N ILE A 363 -15.67 -22.38 32.68
CA ILE A 363 -14.92 -21.20 32.23
C ILE A 363 -13.79 -21.61 31.25
N LEU A 364 -13.02 -22.64 31.59
CA LEU A 364 -11.93 -23.14 30.75
C LEU A 364 -12.41 -23.63 29.37
N ALA A 365 -13.64 -24.11 29.24
CA ALA A 365 -14.20 -24.50 27.94
C ALA A 365 -14.31 -23.32 26.95
N GLN A 366 -14.36 -22.08 27.44
CA GLN A 366 -14.49 -20.87 26.61
C GLN A 366 -13.18 -20.06 26.56
N ALA A 367 -12.57 -19.82 27.73
CA ALA A 367 -11.38 -18.97 27.85
C ALA A 367 -10.05 -19.76 27.93
N GLY A 368 -10.13 -21.09 28.07
CA GLY A 368 -8.96 -21.96 28.23
C GLY A 368 -7.92 -21.84 27.11
N PRO A 369 -8.28 -21.75 25.81
CA PRO A 369 -7.30 -21.58 24.74
C PRO A 369 -6.34 -20.41 24.98
N PHE A 370 -6.85 -19.29 25.52
CA PHE A 370 -6.04 -18.11 25.82
C PHE A 370 -5.09 -18.29 27.02
N CYS A 371 -5.39 -19.24 27.92
CA CYS A 371 -4.45 -19.65 28.96
C CYS A 371 -3.24 -20.40 28.42
N ALA A 372 -3.35 -21.02 27.24
CA ALA A 372 -2.23 -21.73 26.61
C ALA A 372 -1.22 -20.77 25.96
N ALA A 373 -1.55 -19.49 25.80
CA ALA A 373 -0.68 -18.46 25.27
C ALA A 373 -0.01 -17.68 26.42
N GLN A 374 1.18 -18.13 26.86
CA GLN A 374 1.97 -17.40 27.85
C GLN A 374 2.49 -16.11 27.23
N ARG A 375 2.36 -14.99 27.94
CA ARG A 375 2.73 -13.66 27.45
C ARG A 375 4.09 -13.24 28.02
N TYR A 376 4.93 -12.70 27.16
CA TYR A 376 6.20 -12.05 27.48
C TYR A 376 6.25 -10.68 26.80
N GLU A 377 7.12 -9.81 27.29
CA GLU A 377 7.43 -8.52 26.67
C GLU A 377 8.87 -8.53 26.18
N GLY A 378 9.14 -7.76 25.15
CA GLY A 378 10.49 -7.56 24.67
C GLY A 378 10.66 -6.24 23.97
N ASN A 379 11.87 -5.98 23.50
CA ASN A 379 12.18 -4.81 22.72
C ASN A 379 13.20 -5.12 21.63
N ILE A 380 13.19 -4.32 20.57
CA ILE A 380 14.12 -4.38 19.45
C ILE A 380 14.42 -2.96 18.96
N ALA A 381 15.68 -2.67 18.62
CA ALA A 381 16.06 -1.40 18.01
C ALA A 381 16.11 -1.54 16.48
N LEU A 382 15.29 -0.78 15.76
CA LEU A 382 15.17 -0.85 14.30
C LEU A 382 15.40 0.52 13.64
N PRO A 383 15.90 0.58 12.38
CA PRO A 383 16.00 1.82 11.63
C PRO A 383 14.65 2.51 11.46
N TYR A 384 14.61 3.82 11.67
CA TYR A 384 13.41 4.64 11.49
C TYR A 384 13.73 5.77 10.52
N PHE A 385 12.85 6.00 9.56
CA PHE A 385 13.07 6.90 8.42
C PHE A 385 12.00 7.99 8.27
N LEU A 386 10.89 7.90 9.02
CA LEU A 386 9.82 8.90 9.01
C LEU A 386 10.22 10.16 9.80
N GLY A 387 9.45 11.23 9.65
CA GLY A 387 9.62 12.43 10.47
C GLY A 387 9.47 12.12 11.96
N VAL A 388 10.31 12.75 12.78
CA VAL A 388 10.22 12.72 14.26
C VAL A 388 10.00 14.15 14.76
N PRO A 389 9.20 14.35 15.83
CA PRO A 389 8.92 15.70 16.34
C PRO A 389 10.21 16.45 16.68
N SER A 390 10.28 17.71 16.25
CA SER A 390 11.38 18.63 16.56
C SER A 390 10.83 19.97 17.04
N ALA A 391 11.71 20.85 17.54
CA ALA A 391 11.30 22.19 17.94
C ALA A 391 10.84 23.04 16.74
N GLU A 392 11.47 22.81 15.58
CA GLU A 392 11.19 23.49 14.33
C GLU A 392 9.94 22.93 13.63
N ASN A 393 9.71 21.61 13.74
CA ASN A 393 8.54 20.93 13.19
C ASN A 393 8.04 19.84 14.15
N PRO A 394 7.15 20.19 15.10
CA PRO A 394 6.54 19.21 16.01
C PRO A 394 5.65 18.20 15.28
N LEU A 395 5.11 18.55 14.11
CA LEU A 395 4.20 17.73 13.31
C LEU A 395 4.92 16.93 12.21
N ALA A 396 6.25 16.86 12.25
CA ALA A 396 7.05 16.07 11.32
C ALA A 396 6.51 14.65 11.05
N PRO A 397 5.98 13.90 12.04
CA PRO A 397 5.44 12.56 11.77
C PRO A 397 4.25 12.52 10.81
N VAL A 398 3.57 13.65 10.59
CA VAL A 398 2.39 13.76 9.71
C VAL A 398 2.58 14.76 8.57
N ASN A 399 3.73 15.41 8.41
CA ASN A 399 3.97 16.36 7.32
C ASN A 399 5.38 16.28 6.70
N ASP A 400 6.24 15.39 7.18
CA ASP A 400 7.56 15.12 6.62
C ASP A 400 7.67 13.65 6.20
N PHE A 401 8.49 13.39 5.18
CA PHE A 401 8.54 12.11 4.48
C PHE A 401 9.98 11.71 4.15
N TRP A 402 10.17 10.50 3.64
CA TRP A 402 11.51 9.96 3.44
C TRP A 402 12.33 10.82 2.46
N LYS A 403 13.54 11.17 2.90
CA LYS A 403 14.58 11.78 2.09
C LYS A 403 15.75 10.82 1.90
N ALA A 404 16.37 10.83 0.74
CA ALA A 404 17.52 10.00 0.43
C ALA A 404 18.74 10.39 1.28
N ALA A 405 19.44 9.39 1.81
CA ALA A 405 20.66 9.62 2.58
C ALA A 405 21.85 10.04 1.68
N CYS A 406 21.82 9.64 0.41
CA CYS A 406 22.88 9.81 -0.58
C CYS A 406 22.42 10.72 -1.72
N ASP A 407 23.35 11.37 -2.42
CA ASP A 407 23.02 12.13 -3.63
C ASP A 407 22.53 11.16 -4.71
N SER A 408 21.56 11.61 -5.51
CA SER A 408 21.12 10.89 -6.69
C SER A 408 22.28 10.65 -7.67
N GLY A 409 22.47 9.40 -8.08
CA GLY A 409 23.47 9.03 -9.08
C GLY A 409 23.31 9.79 -10.39
N ILE A 410 22.08 10.19 -10.75
CA ILE A 410 21.84 10.96 -11.97
C ILE A 410 22.21 12.43 -11.83
N VAL A 411 22.02 13.02 -10.65
CA VAL A 411 22.48 14.39 -10.34
C VAL A 411 24.01 14.44 -10.42
N LEU A 412 24.68 13.43 -9.84
CA LEU A 412 26.13 13.29 -9.92
C LEU A 412 26.62 13.13 -11.36
N ALA A 413 25.92 12.34 -12.18
CA ALA A 413 26.27 12.15 -13.58
C ALA A 413 26.04 13.40 -14.44
N GLY A 414 25.02 14.20 -14.12
CA GLY A 414 24.69 15.45 -14.80
C GLY A 414 25.54 16.66 -14.37
N ALA A 415 26.20 16.58 -13.21
CA ALA A 415 26.99 17.69 -12.68
C ALA A 415 28.27 17.95 -13.50
N PRO A 416 28.66 19.23 -13.74
CA PRO A 416 29.90 19.56 -14.42
C PRO A 416 31.13 18.99 -13.70
N GLN A 417 32.08 18.42 -14.45
CA GLN A 417 33.29 17.82 -13.86
C GLN A 417 34.12 18.81 -13.04
N GLU A 418 34.09 20.09 -13.41
CA GLU A 418 34.75 21.19 -12.69
C GLU A 418 34.10 21.43 -11.32
N LEU A 419 32.77 21.30 -11.22
CA LEU A 419 32.03 21.42 -9.97
C LEU A 419 32.35 20.23 -9.04
N LEU A 420 32.37 19.02 -9.59
CA LEU A 420 32.69 17.80 -8.84
C LEU A 420 34.15 17.73 -8.38
N ALA A 421 35.06 18.48 -9.02
CA ALA A 421 36.46 18.53 -8.60
C ALA A 421 36.65 19.19 -7.23
N ASP A 422 35.74 20.08 -6.84
CA ASP A 422 35.71 20.77 -5.54
C ASP A 422 34.76 20.08 -4.53
N ALA A 423 34.28 18.87 -4.84
CA ALA A 423 33.37 18.13 -3.98
C ALA A 423 34.06 17.59 -2.72
N GLU A 424 33.48 17.90 -1.56
CA GLU A 424 33.92 17.41 -0.26
C GLU A 424 32.97 16.32 0.26
N PRO A 425 33.43 15.36 1.09
CA PRO A 425 32.56 14.35 1.68
C PRO A 425 31.46 14.96 2.56
N GLY A 426 30.21 14.55 2.33
CA GLY A 426 29.09 14.87 3.21
C GLY A 426 29.04 13.98 4.47
N PRO A 427 28.08 14.24 5.38
CA PRO A 427 27.91 13.48 6.63
C PRO A 427 27.74 11.97 6.44
N ASN A 428 27.15 11.54 5.32
CA ASN A 428 26.86 10.15 5.01
C ASN A 428 27.89 9.50 4.08
N ALA A 429 28.97 10.20 3.70
CA ALA A 429 29.88 9.76 2.64
C ALA A 429 30.43 8.33 2.85
N ALA A 430 30.77 7.95 4.08
CA ALA A 430 31.27 6.61 4.39
C ALA A 430 30.20 5.54 4.18
N MET A 431 28.96 5.79 4.63
CA MET A 431 27.83 4.88 4.44
C MET A 431 27.49 4.79 2.95
N CYS A 432 27.27 5.91 2.28
CA CYS A 432 26.92 5.95 0.85
C CYS A 432 27.97 5.24 0.00
N SER A 433 29.26 5.48 0.24
CA SER A 433 30.34 4.79 -0.48
C SER A 433 30.30 3.27 -0.30
N SER A 434 29.91 2.78 0.88
CA SER A 434 29.76 1.33 1.12
C SER A 434 28.61 0.70 0.34
N LEU A 435 27.64 1.51 -0.09
CA LEU A 435 26.49 1.10 -0.90
C LEU A 435 26.72 1.32 -2.40
N GLY A 436 27.89 1.81 -2.80
CA GLY A 436 28.16 2.21 -4.19
C GLY A 436 27.49 3.52 -4.60
N LEU A 437 27.05 4.32 -3.63
CA LEU A 437 26.49 5.66 -3.78
C LEU A 437 27.51 6.71 -3.33
N ALA A 438 27.16 8.00 -3.43
CA ALA A 438 27.98 9.07 -2.89
C ALA A 438 27.14 10.05 -2.05
N ASP A 439 27.79 10.71 -1.11
CA ASP A 439 27.25 11.87 -0.42
C ASP A 439 28.33 12.95 -0.41
N VAL A 440 28.10 14.01 -1.17
CA VAL A 440 29.05 15.08 -1.43
C VAL A 440 28.47 16.44 -1.06
N ARG A 441 29.36 17.40 -0.81
CA ARG A 441 29.04 18.80 -0.59
C ARG A 441 29.85 19.67 -1.53
N ILE A 442 29.21 20.64 -2.15
CA ILE A 442 29.89 21.69 -2.93
C ILE A 442 29.88 22.96 -2.09
N ASN A 443 31.05 23.43 -1.68
CA ASN A 443 31.18 24.60 -0.78
C ASN A 443 30.34 24.49 0.51
N GLY A 444 30.10 23.27 1.01
CA GLY A 444 29.29 23.00 2.20
C GLY A 444 27.79 22.80 1.92
N GLU A 445 27.33 23.01 0.69
CA GLU A 445 25.93 22.83 0.27
C GLU A 445 25.71 21.47 -0.39
N MET A 446 24.47 20.98 -0.34
CA MET A 446 24.09 19.73 -1.02
C MET A 446 24.04 19.94 -2.53
N LEU A 447 24.59 18.99 -3.29
CA LEU A 447 24.46 18.99 -4.75
C LEU A 447 23.05 18.56 -5.16
N ASP A 448 22.56 17.46 -4.60
CA ASP A 448 21.15 17.07 -4.64
C ASP A 448 20.46 17.63 -3.39
N SER A 449 19.81 18.78 -3.54
CA SER A 449 19.16 19.49 -2.43
C SER A 449 17.79 18.91 -2.06
N ALA A 450 17.09 18.30 -3.00
CA ALA A 450 15.75 17.75 -2.81
C ALA A 450 15.77 16.40 -2.09
N ARG A 451 16.80 15.58 -2.36
CA ARG A 451 16.99 14.23 -1.81
C ARG A 451 15.73 13.38 -1.97
N ASN A 452 15.09 13.45 -3.13
CA ASN A 452 13.94 12.59 -3.43
C ASN A 452 14.40 11.12 -3.51
N ILE A 453 13.58 10.18 -3.04
CA ILE A 453 13.87 8.75 -3.14
C ILE A 453 13.54 8.28 -4.55
N THR A 454 14.56 7.86 -5.30
CA THR A 454 14.42 7.32 -6.66
C THR A 454 15.17 6.00 -6.80
N LYS A 455 15.06 5.34 -7.96
CA LYS A 455 15.94 4.20 -8.31
C LYS A 455 17.44 4.52 -8.28
N PHE A 456 17.84 5.79 -8.31
CA PHE A 456 19.25 6.24 -8.33
C PHE A 456 19.82 6.61 -6.95
N ASN A 457 18.97 6.75 -5.94
CA ASN A 457 19.33 6.98 -4.53
C ASN A 457 18.28 6.35 -3.60
N PRO A 458 18.13 5.01 -3.64
CA PRO A 458 16.98 4.34 -3.04
C PRO A 458 17.02 4.23 -1.50
N TYR A 459 18.14 4.58 -0.86
CA TYR A 459 18.30 4.42 0.59
C TYR A 459 17.84 5.67 1.35
N PRO A 460 16.78 5.58 2.16
CA PRO A 460 16.31 6.70 2.98
C PRO A 460 17.27 7.01 4.13
N GLN A 461 17.29 8.28 4.53
CA GLN A 461 18.05 8.80 5.67
C GLN A 461 17.43 8.29 6.98
N PRO A 462 18.17 7.55 7.82
CA PRO A 462 17.71 7.23 9.17
C PRO A 462 17.52 8.52 10.01
N THR A 463 16.35 8.68 10.60
CA THR A 463 15.91 9.86 11.40
C THR A 463 15.63 9.53 12.87
N GLY A 464 15.52 8.24 13.22
CA GLY A 464 15.17 7.81 14.58
C GLY A 464 16.03 8.43 15.69
N GLY A 465 15.42 8.73 16.83
CA GLY A 465 16.05 9.45 17.94
C GLY A 465 17.30 8.78 18.54
N ASN A 466 17.46 7.47 18.36
CA ASN A 466 18.62 6.71 18.80
C ASN A 466 19.63 6.51 17.66
N MET A 467 20.22 7.62 17.18
CA MET A 467 21.20 7.63 16.07
C MET A 467 20.67 6.95 14.79
N GLY A 468 19.43 7.26 14.40
CA GLY A 468 18.77 6.70 13.22
C GLY A 468 17.89 5.49 13.50
N THR A 469 17.83 5.01 14.75
CA THR A 469 16.95 3.90 15.16
C THR A 469 15.89 4.35 16.16
N GLU A 470 14.83 3.55 16.27
CA GLU A 470 13.85 3.58 17.34
C GLU A 470 13.81 2.24 18.07
N THR A 471 13.50 2.27 19.36
CA THR A 471 13.26 1.06 20.16
C THR A 471 11.77 0.75 20.12
N LEU A 472 11.41 -0.41 19.59
CA LEU A 472 10.04 -0.88 19.48
C LEU A 472 9.77 -1.94 20.53
N ASP A 473 8.59 -1.87 21.15
CA ASP A 473 8.08 -2.91 22.02
C ASP A 473 7.61 -4.12 21.21
N VAL A 474 8.05 -5.30 21.64
CA VAL A 474 7.71 -6.59 21.03
C VAL A 474 6.82 -7.36 22.00
N GLN A 475 5.58 -7.62 21.61
CA GLN A 475 4.74 -8.60 22.28
C GLN A 475 5.17 -9.99 21.86
N VAL A 476 5.36 -10.90 22.81
CA VAL A 476 5.72 -12.30 22.54
C VAL A 476 4.72 -13.22 23.22
N THR A 477 4.26 -14.25 22.52
CA THR A 477 3.53 -15.36 23.16
C THR A 477 4.18 -16.72 22.89
N ILE A 478 4.25 -17.55 23.94
CA ILE A 478 4.83 -18.90 23.89
C ILE A 478 3.76 -19.94 24.26
N PRO A 479 3.63 -21.05 23.51
CA PRO A 479 2.71 -22.12 23.87
C PRO A 479 3.04 -22.76 25.22
N ASP A 480 2.02 -22.99 26.05
CA ASP A 480 2.11 -23.76 27.29
C ASP A 480 1.65 -25.22 27.07
N PRO A 481 2.58 -26.20 27.01
CA PRO A 481 2.24 -27.60 26.81
C PRO A 481 1.36 -28.21 27.91
N ALA A 482 1.49 -27.74 29.15
CA ALA A 482 0.73 -28.28 30.27
C ALA A 482 -0.74 -27.86 30.17
N ILE A 483 -1.00 -26.59 29.88
CA ILE A 483 -2.35 -26.07 29.68
C ILE A 483 -2.96 -26.65 28.41
N ALA A 484 -2.25 -26.62 27.28
CA ALA A 484 -2.73 -27.18 26.02
C ALA A 484 -3.08 -28.68 26.17
N GLY A 485 -2.22 -29.46 26.83
CA GLY A 485 -2.48 -30.87 27.13
C GLY A 485 -3.71 -31.08 28.03
N ALA A 486 -3.93 -30.23 29.03
CA ALA A 486 -5.12 -30.27 29.88
C ALA A 486 -6.42 -29.95 29.11
N LEU A 487 -6.32 -29.18 28.02
CA LEU A 487 -7.43 -28.84 27.12
C LEU A 487 -7.62 -29.86 25.99
N GLY A 488 -6.79 -30.91 25.92
CA GLY A 488 -6.88 -31.97 24.90
C GLY A 488 -6.05 -31.72 23.64
N PHE A 489 -5.15 -30.74 23.65
CA PHE A 489 -4.25 -30.40 22.55
C PHE A 489 -2.80 -30.68 22.98
N PRO A 490 -2.36 -31.95 23.01
CA PRO A 490 -1.01 -32.28 23.42
C PRO A 490 0.00 -31.72 22.42
N ILE A 491 0.83 -30.78 22.88
CA ILE A 491 1.93 -30.19 22.13
C ILE A 491 3.25 -30.42 22.88
N SER A 492 4.36 -30.30 22.17
CA SER A 492 5.70 -30.31 22.75
C SER A 492 6.60 -29.44 21.90
N MET A 493 7.47 -28.65 22.55
CA MET A 493 8.42 -27.81 21.83
C MET A 493 9.34 -28.67 20.95
N PRO A 494 9.40 -28.43 19.64
CA PRO A 494 10.35 -29.12 18.75
C PRO A 494 11.81 -28.84 19.14
N GLU A 495 12.73 -29.70 18.71
CA GLU A 495 14.16 -29.52 18.99
C GLU A 495 14.70 -28.20 18.45
N ALA A 496 14.23 -27.75 17.28
CA ALA A 496 14.60 -26.47 16.68
C ALA A 496 14.00 -25.25 17.39
N GLY A 497 12.99 -25.43 18.24
CA GLY A 497 12.18 -24.37 18.83
C GLY A 497 10.75 -24.39 18.32
N TRP A 498 9.91 -23.48 18.80
CA TRP A 498 8.54 -23.31 18.33
C TRP A 498 8.50 -22.68 16.93
N PRO A 499 7.66 -23.17 16.00
CA PRO A 499 7.22 -22.36 14.86
C PRO A 499 6.71 -21.01 15.36
N VAL A 500 7.02 -19.93 14.65
CA VAL A 500 6.67 -18.57 15.08
C VAL A 500 5.91 -17.83 13.99
N VAL A 501 4.82 -17.17 14.36
CA VAL A 501 4.08 -16.26 13.48
C VAL A 501 4.29 -14.82 13.90
N ILE A 502 4.64 -13.97 12.94
CA ILE A 502 4.61 -12.51 13.12
C ILE A 502 3.15 -12.07 12.94
N LEU A 503 2.61 -11.34 13.91
CA LEU A 503 1.23 -10.82 13.89
C LEU A 503 1.26 -9.32 13.57
N ALA A 504 0.54 -8.91 12.52
CA ALA A 504 0.44 -7.51 12.10
C ALA A 504 -1.00 -7.01 12.23
N HIS A 505 -1.20 -5.96 13.05
CA HIS A 505 -2.51 -5.40 13.36
C HIS A 505 -3.02 -4.43 12.27
N GLY A 506 -4.33 -4.20 12.27
CA GLY A 506 -5.02 -3.28 11.35
C GLY A 506 -4.91 -1.79 11.74
N ILE A 507 -5.46 -0.92 10.90
CA ILE A 507 -5.60 0.50 11.21
C ILE A 507 -6.53 0.68 12.43
N THR A 508 -6.30 1.72 13.23
CA THR A 508 -7.01 2.00 14.50
C THR A 508 -6.89 0.93 15.59
N SER A 509 -6.03 -0.07 15.39
CA SER A 509 -5.76 -1.18 16.32
C SER A 509 -4.33 -1.08 16.85
N GLN A 510 -3.91 -2.04 17.67
CA GLN A 510 -2.57 -2.14 18.26
C GLN A 510 -2.13 -3.60 18.40
N LYS A 511 -0.84 -3.85 18.67
CA LYS A 511 -0.28 -5.22 18.80
C LYS A 511 -0.97 -6.06 19.87
N GLU A 512 -1.47 -5.46 20.94
CA GLU A 512 -2.19 -6.16 22.00
C GLU A 512 -3.53 -6.75 21.53
N ASP A 513 -4.20 -6.15 20.54
CA ASP A 513 -5.45 -6.69 19.99
C ASP A 513 -5.22 -8.05 19.30
N MET A 514 -4.01 -8.27 18.79
CA MET A 514 -3.62 -9.55 18.18
C MET A 514 -3.57 -10.71 19.20
N LEU A 515 -3.62 -10.45 20.51
CA LEU A 515 -3.76 -11.51 21.52
C LEU A 515 -5.02 -12.36 21.28
N ALA A 516 -6.04 -11.80 20.62
CA ALA A 516 -7.31 -12.48 20.32
C ALA A 516 -7.15 -13.77 19.49
N ILE A 517 -6.08 -13.91 18.70
CA ILE A 517 -5.81 -15.14 17.92
C ILE A 517 -4.74 -16.05 18.57
N THR A 518 -3.99 -15.55 19.55
CA THR A 518 -2.84 -16.28 20.12
C THR A 518 -3.21 -17.58 20.84
N GLY A 519 -4.44 -17.69 21.34
CA GLY A 519 -4.94 -18.90 22.00
C GLY A 519 -4.98 -20.10 21.05
N THR A 520 -5.59 -19.95 19.86
CA THR A 520 -5.66 -21.04 18.86
C THR A 520 -4.28 -21.41 18.33
N LEU A 521 -3.41 -20.40 18.12
CA LEU A 521 -2.04 -20.61 17.66
C LEU A 521 -1.23 -21.40 18.69
N SER A 522 -1.37 -21.05 19.97
CA SER A 522 -0.70 -21.75 21.06
C SER A 522 -1.18 -23.19 21.22
N LEU A 523 -2.48 -23.46 21.05
CA LEU A 523 -3.00 -24.83 21.02
C LEU A 523 -2.46 -25.65 19.83
N ALA A 524 -2.10 -24.99 18.73
CA ALA A 524 -1.43 -25.60 17.59
C ALA A 524 0.11 -25.69 17.76
N GLY A 525 0.67 -25.25 18.89
CA GLY A 525 2.10 -25.26 19.15
C GLY A 525 2.87 -24.19 18.36
N ILE A 526 2.25 -23.03 18.13
CA ILE A 526 2.84 -21.90 17.40
C ILE A 526 3.03 -20.74 18.37
N ALA A 527 4.25 -20.23 18.48
CA ALA A 527 4.56 -19.00 19.17
C ALA A 527 4.22 -17.78 18.31
N SER A 528 4.05 -16.61 18.91
CA SER A 528 3.83 -15.38 18.13
C SER A 528 4.66 -14.21 18.61
N VAL A 529 4.92 -13.29 17.68
CA VAL A 529 5.52 -11.98 17.97
C VAL A 529 4.72 -10.87 17.28
N ALA A 530 4.59 -9.71 17.90
CA ALA A 530 3.90 -8.55 17.33
C ALA A 530 4.57 -7.23 17.74
N ILE A 531 4.52 -6.24 16.85
CA ILE A 531 4.96 -4.87 17.09
C ILE A 531 3.85 -3.92 16.62
N ASP A 532 3.86 -2.68 17.12
CA ASP A 532 2.97 -1.65 16.60
C ASP A 532 3.51 -1.11 15.27
N GLN A 533 2.60 -0.82 14.34
CA GLN A 533 2.91 -0.05 13.14
C GLN A 533 3.24 1.41 13.51
N PRO A 534 3.91 2.18 12.62
CA PRO A 534 4.17 3.59 12.85
C PRO A 534 2.90 4.34 13.27
N LEU A 535 3.02 5.25 14.24
CA LEU A 535 1.92 6.05 14.76
C LEU A 535 0.79 5.25 15.44
N HIS A 536 0.93 3.96 15.71
CA HIS A 536 -0.09 3.15 16.40
C HIS A 536 0.37 2.73 17.78
N GLY A 537 -0.60 2.43 18.66
CA GLY A 537 -0.35 1.83 19.96
C GLY A 537 0.71 2.60 20.75
N SER A 538 1.80 1.92 21.09
CA SER A 538 2.95 2.48 21.82
C SER A 538 3.87 3.39 20.99
N ARG A 539 3.60 3.57 19.70
CA ARG A 539 4.42 4.35 18.75
C ARG A 539 3.77 5.69 18.35
N GLY A 540 2.86 6.19 19.17
CA GLY A 540 2.37 7.56 19.04
C GLY A 540 3.35 8.58 19.62
N PHE A 541 3.04 9.86 19.43
CA PHE A 541 3.84 10.96 19.94
C PHE A 541 3.03 11.87 20.87
N ASP A 542 3.48 11.96 22.12
CA ASP A 542 3.11 12.99 23.10
C ASP A 542 3.96 14.24 22.86
N LEU A 543 3.34 15.25 22.24
CA LEU A 543 3.98 16.50 21.85
C LEU A 543 4.04 17.51 23.01
N ASN A 544 3.22 17.33 24.04
CA ASN A 544 3.05 18.31 25.12
C ASN A 544 3.63 17.83 26.48
N GLY A 545 3.94 16.55 26.61
CA GLY A 545 4.52 15.90 27.78
C GLY A 545 3.53 15.53 28.89
N ASP A 546 2.22 15.45 28.60
CA ASP A 546 1.17 15.14 29.59
C ASP A 546 0.91 13.63 29.76
N GLY A 547 1.55 12.78 28.94
CA GLY A 547 1.37 11.34 28.93
C GLY A 547 0.27 10.84 27.99
N THR A 548 -0.29 11.71 27.16
CA THR A 548 -1.27 11.38 26.12
C THR A 548 -0.69 11.73 24.75
N ASP A 549 -0.84 10.84 23.79
CA ASP A 549 -0.37 11.13 22.43
C ASP A 549 -1.31 12.12 21.74
N GLU A 550 -0.74 13.14 21.08
CA GLU A 550 -1.47 13.95 20.09
C GLU A 550 -1.47 13.30 18.70
N LEU A 551 -0.40 12.56 18.37
CA LEU A 551 -0.26 11.88 17.09
C LEU A 551 -0.31 10.37 17.31
N ASN A 552 -1.50 9.78 17.18
CA ASN A 552 -1.69 8.34 17.25
C ASN A 552 -2.90 7.90 16.40
N ALA A 553 -2.74 6.85 15.61
CA ALA A 553 -3.75 6.29 14.73
C ALA A 553 -4.70 5.30 15.43
N THR A 554 -4.30 4.76 16.57
CA THR A 554 -5.12 3.91 17.44
C THR A 554 -6.04 4.74 18.32
N THR A 555 -5.51 5.77 18.99
CA THR A 555 -6.23 6.49 20.05
C THR A 555 -6.75 7.87 19.67
N VAL A 556 -6.22 8.50 18.60
CA VAL A 556 -6.62 9.86 18.18
C VAL A 556 -7.38 9.86 16.86
N SER A 557 -6.71 9.52 15.74
CA SER A 557 -7.36 9.47 14.42
C SER A 557 -6.59 8.60 13.43
N ALA A 558 -7.31 7.71 12.73
CA ALA A 558 -6.78 6.92 11.62
C ALA A 558 -6.06 7.77 10.55
N THR A 559 -6.44 9.05 10.44
CA THR A 559 -5.87 9.99 9.45
C THR A 559 -4.40 10.31 9.71
N HIS A 560 -3.88 10.12 10.92
CA HIS A 560 -2.45 10.28 11.18
C HIS A 560 -1.60 9.28 10.39
N TYR A 561 -2.08 8.05 10.21
CA TYR A 561 -1.41 7.06 9.38
C TYR A 561 -1.78 7.17 7.89
N MET A 562 -3.07 7.33 7.57
CA MET A 562 -3.52 7.46 6.17
C MET A 562 -3.01 8.75 5.50
N ASN A 563 -2.77 9.78 6.31
CA ASN A 563 -2.13 11.04 5.99
C ASN A 563 -2.47 11.65 4.63
N LEU A 564 -3.76 11.94 4.42
CA LEU A 564 -4.25 12.51 3.16
C LEU A 564 -3.79 13.95 2.92
N ALA A 565 -3.29 14.63 3.95
CA ALA A 565 -2.69 15.95 3.86
C ALA A 565 -1.22 15.92 3.42
N SER A 566 -0.59 14.74 3.39
CA SER A 566 0.75 14.54 2.86
C SER A 566 0.86 13.13 2.28
N LEU A 567 0.47 12.99 1.00
CA LEU A 567 0.49 11.71 0.29
C LEU A 567 1.87 11.02 0.31
N PRO A 568 3.02 11.74 0.21
CA PRO A 568 4.33 11.11 0.35
C PRO A 568 4.55 10.49 1.74
N THR A 569 4.05 11.12 2.80
CA THR A 569 4.10 10.59 4.16
C THR A 569 3.20 9.35 4.31
N ALA A 570 2.00 9.37 3.71
CA ALA A 570 1.11 8.22 3.69
C ALA A 570 1.76 6.99 3.04
N ARG A 571 2.45 7.20 1.91
CA ARG A 571 3.23 6.17 1.20
C ARG A 571 4.34 5.64 2.10
N ASP A 572 5.01 6.53 2.82
CA ASP A 572 6.18 6.20 3.63
C ASP A 572 5.82 5.51 4.93
N ASN A 573 4.63 5.75 5.47
CA ASN A 573 4.07 4.97 6.56
C ASN A 573 3.98 3.47 6.19
N LEU A 574 3.47 3.15 5.00
CA LEU A 574 3.43 1.76 4.50
C LEU A 574 4.84 1.17 4.33
N ARG A 575 5.77 1.95 3.76
CA ARG A 575 7.16 1.49 3.54
C ARG A 575 7.92 1.30 4.86
N GLN A 576 7.70 2.15 5.86
CA GLN A 576 8.25 1.99 7.20
C GLN A 576 7.69 0.74 7.88
N SER A 577 6.39 0.48 7.80
CA SER A 577 5.80 -0.76 8.35
C SER A 577 6.44 -2.02 7.77
N VAL A 578 6.70 -2.06 6.46
CA VAL A 578 7.39 -3.18 5.82
C VAL A 578 8.85 -3.28 6.28
N SER A 579 9.55 -2.16 6.39
CA SER A 579 10.92 -2.10 6.95
C SER A 579 10.97 -2.64 8.39
N ASP A 580 10.01 -2.27 9.23
CA ASP A 580 9.94 -2.72 10.62
C ASP A 580 9.69 -4.23 10.71
N LEU A 581 8.82 -4.78 9.85
CA LEU A 581 8.60 -6.23 9.76
C LEU A 581 9.84 -6.99 9.26
N LEU A 582 10.59 -6.43 8.29
CA LEU A 582 11.89 -6.98 7.85
C LEU A 582 12.90 -7.00 9.01
N GLY A 583 12.96 -5.90 9.76
CA GLY A 583 13.82 -5.76 10.94
C GLY A 583 13.45 -6.73 12.06
N LEU A 584 12.15 -6.87 12.37
CA LEU A 584 11.64 -7.83 13.35
C LEU A 584 11.98 -9.27 12.94
N ARG A 585 11.73 -9.61 11.68
CA ARG A 585 12.06 -10.94 11.13
C ARG A 585 13.55 -11.23 11.21
N LEU A 586 14.39 -10.25 10.90
CA LEU A 586 15.84 -10.39 11.03
C LEU A 586 16.22 -10.59 12.50
N GLY A 587 15.60 -9.83 13.42
CA GLY A 587 15.89 -9.89 14.85
C GLY A 587 15.48 -11.18 15.54
N LEU A 588 14.56 -11.96 14.96
CA LEU A 588 14.28 -13.32 15.42
C LEU A 588 15.51 -14.24 15.36
N ASN A 589 16.50 -13.94 14.52
CA ASN A 589 17.77 -14.67 14.49
C ASN A 589 18.69 -14.34 15.69
N ALA A 590 18.33 -13.36 16.52
CA ALA A 590 19.12 -12.86 17.64
C ALA A 590 18.23 -12.58 18.88
N VAL A 591 17.54 -13.60 19.37
CA VAL A 591 16.73 -13.51 20.60
C VAL A 591 17.59 -13.70 21.84
N VAL A 592 17.43 -12.79 22.80
CA VAL A 592 18.04 -12.84 24.13
C VAL A 592 16.94 -13.09 25.16
N ASP A 593 16.87 -14.32 25.66
CA ASP A 593 15.91 -14.72 26.68
C ASP A 593 16.41 -14.37 28.09
N THR A 594 15.74 -13.42 28.74
CA THR A 594 16.00 -13.03 30.14
C THR A 594 14.85 -13.42 31.08
N THR A 595 13.88 -14.19 30.59
CA THR A 595 12.73 -14.67 31.38
C THR A 595 13.19 -15.62 32.47
N ALA A 596 12.42 -15.72 33.56
CA ALA A 596 12.69 -16.66 34.64
C ALA A 596 12.64 -18.13 34.16
N ALA A 597 11.81 -18.41 33.15
CA ALA A 597 11.61 -19.75 32.60
C ALA A 597 12.72 -20.19 31.62
N GLN A 598 13.42 -19.24 30.98
CA GLN A 598 14.46 -19.51 29.99
C GLN A 598 13.97 -20.47 28.87
N ASN A 599 12.72 -20.28 28.43
CA ASN A 599 11.99 -21.16 27.51
C ASN A 599 11.60 -20.49 26.18
N VAL A 600 12.09 -19.28 25.90
CA VAL A 600 11.84 -18.57 24.65
C VAL A 600 12.79 -19.10 23.58
N LYS A 601 12.28 -19.98 22.72
CA LYS A 601 13.04 -20.57 21.62
C LYS A 601 12.18 -20.72 20.37
N PHE A 602 12.62 -20.12 19.28
CA PHE A 602 11.92 -20.13 18.00
C PHE A 602 12.68 -20.94 16.94
N ASP A 603 11.93 -21.59 16.07
CA ASP A 603 12.45 -22.26 14.88
C ASP A 603 12.52 -21.27 13.71
N MET A 604 13.74 -20.80 13.40
CA MET A 604 13.97 -19.84 12.30
C MET A 604 13.75 -20.42 10.90
N SER A 605 13.58 -21.74 10.79
CA SER A 605 13.15 -22.36 9.54
C SER A 605 11.63 -22.34 9.37
N ARG A 606 10.87 -21.99 10.41
CA ARG A 606 9.41 -21.98 10.43
C ARG A 606 8.87 -20.65 10.98
N VAL A 607 9.14 -19.59 10.22
CA VAL A 607 8.60 -18.24 10.48
C VAL A 607 7.49 -17.92 9.48
N SER A 608 6.32 -17.50 9.93
CA SER A 608 5.19 -17.12 9.09
C SER A 608 4.72 -15.71 9.44
N ILE A 609 3.80 -15.14 8.65
CA ILE A 609 3.11 -13.90 9.00
C ILE A 609 1.60 -14.08 8.93
N MET A 610 0.88 -13.48 9.87
CA MET A 610 -0.55 -13.26 9.79
C MET A 610 -0.86 -11.79 10.00
N GLY A 611 -1.66 -11.22 9.10
CA GLY A 611 -2.04 -9.82 9.13
C GLY A 611 -3.54 -9.65 8.96
N VAL A 612 -4.07 -8.57 9.53
CA VAL A 612 -5.48 -8.18 9.41
C VAL A 612 -5.57 -6.75 8.87
N SER A 613 -6.39 -6.52 7.85
CA SER A 613 -6.61 -5.18 7.27
C SER A 613 -5.30 -4.53 6.80
N LEU A 614 -4.94 -3.34 7.31
CA LEU A 614 -3.64 -2.71 7.11
C LEU A 614 -2.45 -3.65 7.42
N GLY A 615 -2.56 -4.51 8.44
CA GLY A 615 -1.57 -5.52 8.76
C GLY A 615 -1.49 -6.63 7.72
N ALA A 616 -2.60 -6.93 7.02
CA ALA A 616 -2.62 -7.85 5.88
C ALA A 616 -1.99 -7.21 4.63
N ILE A 617 -2.22 -5.90 4.40
CA ILE A 617 -1.59 -5.11 3.33
C ILE A 617 -0.06 -5.07 3.51
N THR A 618 0.39 -4.57 4.66
CA THR A 618 1.83 -4.46 4.97
C THR A 618 2.47 -5.83 5.16
N GLY A 619 1.75 -6.80 5.72
CA GLY A 619 2.23 -8.17 5.87
C GLY A 619 2.42 -8.91 4.54
N GLY A 620 1.54 -8.70 3.57
CA GLY A 620 1.69 -9.20 2.20
C GLY A 620 2.90 -8.58 1.49
N ASN A 621 3.07 -7.25 1.59
CA ASN A 621 4.23 -6.56 1.04
C ASN A 621 5.53 -7.05 1.68
N PHE A 622 5.55 -7.18 3.01
CA PHE A 622 6.67 -7.74 3.75
C PHE A 622 7.02 -9.15 3.26
N ALA A 623 6.04 -10.06 3.16
CA ALA A 623 6.31 -11.43 2.74
C ALA A 623 6.90 -11.48 1.31
N SER A 624 6.37 -10.65 0.41
CA SER A 624 6.88 -10.47 -0.96
C SER A 624 8.35 -10.05 -0.97
N VAL A 625 8.72 -9.01 -0.23
CA VAL A 625 10.10 -8.49 -0.15
C VAL A 625 11.02 -9.44 0.64
N ALA A 626 10.54 -10.03 1.74
CA ALA A 626 11.29 -10.95 2.59
C ALA A 626 11.76 -12.20 1.82
N ASN A 627 10.90 -12.76 0.96
CA ASN A 627 11.21 -13.93 0.14
C ASN A 627 11.85 -13.61 -1.22
N THR A 628 11.95 -12.33 -1.60
CA THR A 628 12.73 -11.92 -2.78
C THR A 628 14.23 -12.00 -2.48
N SER A 629 14.99 -12.68 -3.35
CA SER A 629 16.44 -12.86 -3.16
C SER A 629 17.18 -11.52 -3.19
N MET A 630 18.13 -11.33 -2.27
CA MET A 630 19.02 -10.17 -2.30
C MET A 630 20.04 -10.23 -3.46
N GLY A 631 20.25 -11.42 -4.03
CA GLY A 631 21.18 -11.66 -5.13
C GLY A 631 22.67 -11.55 -4.74
N GLY A 632 23.55 -11.88 -5.69
CA GLY A 632 25.00 -11.78 -5.52
C GLY A 632 25.52 -12.53 -4.29
N ASP A 633 26.46 -11.92 -3.57
CA ASP A 633 27.07 -12.49 -2.36
C ASP A 633 26.10 -12.56 -1.17
N LEU A 634 25.01 -11.78 -1.19
CA LEU A 634 24.02 -11.75 -0.12
C LEU A 634 22.96 -12.86 -0.24
N ALA A 635 22.84 -13.52 -1.40
CA ALA A 635 21.85 -14.59 -1.62
C ALA A 635 21.95 -15.74 -0.59
N ALA A 636 23.17 -16.00 -0.06
CA ALA A 636 23.37 -17.00 0.98
C ALA A 636 22.68 -16.67 2.31
N LEU A 637 22.26 -15.41 2.51
CA LEU A 637 21.61 -14.90 3.71
C LEU A 637 20.10 -14.68 3.52
N ASP A 638 19.53 -15.02 2.35
CA ASP A 638 18.09 -14.87 2.09
C ASP A 638 17.23 -15.58 3.15
N GLY A 639 17.68 -16.74 3.64
CA GLY A 639 17.01 -17.51 4.69
C GLY A 639 16.87 -16.78 6.04
N MET A 640 17.62 -15.71 6.29
CA MET A 640 17.49 -14.90 7.51
C MET A 640 16.27 -13.98 7.48
N PHE A 641 15.74 -13.69 6.28
CA PHE A 641 14.50 -12.94 6.09
C PHE A 641 13.33 -13.84 5.69
N ALA A 642 13.60 -14.99 5.06
CA ALA A 642 12.55 -15.81 4.47
C ALA A 642 11.44 -16.18 5.47
N VAL A 643 10.20 -16.16 4.99
CA VAL A 643 9.00 -16.63 5.69
C VAL A 643 8.36 -17.78 4.90
N LYS A 644 7.72 -18.70 5.63
CA LYS A 644 7.15 -19.92 5.05
C LYS A 644 5.85 -19.68 4.31
N GLN A 645 5.03 -18.76 4.79
CA GLN A 645 3.69 -18.50 4.28
C GLN A 645 3.11 -17.22 4.90
N ALA A 646 2.09 -16.68 4.24
CA ALA A 646 1.32 -15.54 4.70
C ALA A 646 -0.17 -15.90 4.84
N SER A 647 -0.78 -15.45 5.94
CA SER A 647 -2.22 -15.52 6.18
C SER A 647 -2.79 -14.11 6.27
N LEU A 648 -3.63 -13.71 5.33
CA LEU A 648 -4.03 -12.32 5.10
C LEU A 648 -5.54 -12.17 5.22
N GLU A 649 -6.03 -11.54 6.28
CA GLU A 649 -7.45 -11.22 6.44
C GLU A 649 -7.77 -9.83 5.91
N SER A 650 -8.72 -9.76 4.98
CA SER A 650 -9.22 -8.52 4.38
C SER A 650 -8.15 -7.56 3.81
N PRO A 651 -7.08 -8.00 3.11
CA PRO A 651 -6.21 -7.06 2.40
C PRO A 651 -6.91 -6.50 1.15
N GLY A 652 -6.54 -5.30 0.71
CA GLY A 652 -7.00 -4.73 -0.56
C GLY A 652 -5.91 -3.92 -1.24
N GLY A 653 -5.91 -3.90 -2.58
CA GLY A 653 -5.03 -3.08 -3.42
C GLY A 653 -5.75 -1.89 -4.02
N GLY A 654 -5.02 -0.94 -4.61
CA GLY A 654 -5.60 0.31 -5.11
C GLY A 654 -6.09 1.21 -3.98
N VAL A 655 -5.19 1.48 -3.03
CA VAL A 655 -5.48 2.11 -1.72
C VAL A 655 -6.28 3.40 -1.83
N ALA A 656 -5.94 4.28 -2.77
CA ALA A 656 -6.65 5.55 -2.89
C ALA A 656 -8.13 5.34 -3.25
N GLN A 657 -8.40 4.48 -4.24
CA GLN A 657 -9.76 4.25 -4.72
C GLN A 657 -10.60 3.50 -3.69
N PHE A 658 -10.06 2.44 -3.08
CA PHE A 658 -10.85 1.69 -2.09
C PHE A 658 -11.15 2.53 -0.86
N LEU A 659 -10.27 3.46 -0.47
CA LEU A 659 -10.49 4.34 0.66
C LEU A 659 -11.65 5.31 0.40
N ILE A 660 -11.73 5.87 -0.82
CA ILE A 660 -12.82 6.75 -1.25
C ILE A 660 -14.16 5.99 -1.31
N GLU A 661 -14.14 4.74 -1.79
CA GLU A 661 -15.35 3.89 -1.90
C GLU A 661 -15.69 3.10 -0.62
N SER A 662 -14.84 3.18 0.42
CA SER A 662 -15.06 2.52 1.71
C SER A 662 -16.31 3.06 2.40
N ALA A 663 -17.20 2.20 2.88
CA ALA A 663 -18.33 2.62 3.70
C ALA A 663 -17.88 3.22 5.04
N ALA A 664 -16.80 2.68 5.63
CA ALA A 664 -16.26 3.13 6.90
C ALA A 664 -15.40 4.40 6.79
N PHE A 665 -14.58 4.54 5.74
CA PHE A 665 -13.65 5.65 5.59
C PHE A 665 -14.07 6.71 4.57
N GLY A 666 -14.75 6.31 3.49
CA GLY A 666 -15.13 7.18 2.38
C GLY A 666 -15.81 8.49 2.80
N PRO A 667 -16.83 8.46 3.70
CA PRO A 667 -17.48 9.69 4.16
C PRO A 667 -16.53 10.69 4.84
N LEU A 668 -15.56 10.23 5.62
CA LEU A 668 -14.58 11.15 6.23
C LEU A 668 -13.64 11.72 5.19
N ILE A 669 -13.12 10.86 4.31
CA ILE A 669 -12.15 11.24 3.27
C ILE A 669 -12.77 12.27 2.33
N LYS A 670 -13.97 11.98 1.82
CA LYS A 670 -14.73 12.92 0.99
C LYS A 670 -14.99 14.23 1.71
N GLY A 671 -15.30 14.19 3.01
CA GLY A 671 -15.51 15.40 3.81
C GLY A 671 -14.27 16.25 3.94
N LEU A 672 -13.10 15.63 4.16
CA LEU A 672 -11.81 16.32 4.22
C LEU A 672 -11.43 16.96 2.88
N LEU A 673 -11.69 16.27 1.77
CA LEU A 673 -11.45 16.80 0.42
C LEU A 673 -12.42 17.95 0.09
N LEU A 674 -13.72 17.76 0.34
CA LEU A 674 -14.74 18.77 0.10
C LEU A 674 -14.53 20.03 0.94
N SER A 675 -14.04 19.90 2.18
CA SER A 675 -13.69 21.06 3.02
C SER A 675 -12.59 21.94 2.41
N GLN A 676 -11.76 21.40 1.52
CA GLN A 676 -10.69 22.14 0.84
C GLN A 676 -11.12 22.61 -0.56
N ALA A 677 -11.92 21.81 -1.26
CA ALA A 677 -12.21 22.03 -2.68
C ALA A 677 -13.62 22.59 -2.97
N SER A 678 -14.54 22.60 -2.00
CA SER A 678 -15.95 23.00 -2.22
C SER A 678 -16.40 24.10 -1.26
N GLU A 679 -16.54 25.33 -1.77
CA GLU A 679 -17.12 26.45 -1.02
C GLU A 679 -18.56 26.16 -0.55
N GLU A 680 -19.33 25.41 -1.34
CA GLU A 680 -20.70 25.02 -1.01
C GLU A 680 -20.74 24.06 0.19
N PHE A 681 -19.81 23.10 0.24
CA PHE A 681 -19.69 22.21 1.38
C PHE A 681 -19.25 22.96 2.64
N VAL A 682 -18.29 23.87 2.53
CA VAL A 682 -17.85 24.74 3.63
C VAL A 682 -19.02 25.60 4.14
N ALA A 683 -19.86 26.12 3.24
CA ALA A 683 -21.07 26.84 3.62
C ALA A 683 -22.09 25.94 4.33
N LEU A 684 -22.24 24.67 3.90
CA LEU A 684 -23.08 23.68 4.57
C LEU A 684 -22.60 23.40 5.99
N LEU A 685 -21.29 23.24 6.22
CA LEU A 685 -20.73 23.04 7.57
C LEU A 685 -21.08 24.21 8.50
N ASN A 686 -20.89 25.45 8.03
CA ASN A 686 -21.27 26.64 8.79
C ASN A 686 -22.78 26.71 9.04
N GLN A 687 -23.61 26.28 8.09
CA GLN A 687 -25.06 26.24 8.26
C GLN A 687 -25.51 25.20 9.29
N LEU A 688 -24.89 24.02 9.29
CA LEU A 688 -25.26 22.90 10.16
C LEU A 688 -24.71 23.08 11.59
N TYR A 689 -23.50 23.62 11.72
CA TYR A 689 -22.72 23.59 12.97
C TYR A 689 -22.20 24.95 13.43
N GLU A 690 -22.45 26.04 12.70
CA GLU A 690 -21.96 27.39 13.00
C GLU A 690 -20.43 27.54 13.00
N THR A 691 -19.69 26.53 12.51
CA THR A 691 -18.23 26.49 12.40
C THR A 691 -17.81 25.52 11.29
N THR A 692 -16.58 25.65 10.80
CA THR A 692 -15.91 24.68 9.92
C THR A 692 -15.00 23.73 10.69
N ASP A 693 -14.66 24.07 11.93
CA ASP A 693 -13.92 23.21 12.86
C ASP A 693 -14.89 22.24 13.52
N VAL A 694 -15.13 21.12 12.84
CA VAL A 694 -16.14 20.11 13.18
C VAL A 694 -15.47 18.77 13.52
N SER A 695 -16.14 17.95 14.34
CA SER A 695 -15.65 16.61 14.63
C SER A 695 -15.73 15.69 13.40
N GLU A 696 -14.97 14.60 13.37
CA GLU A 696 -15.06 13.60 12.29
C GLU A 696 -16.48 13.06 12.12
N GLU A 697 -17.24 12.88 13.20
CA GLU A 697 -18.63 12.41 13.16
C GLU A 697 -19.53 13.44 12.47
N GLN A 698 -19.39 14.73 12.81
CA GLN A 698 -20.12 15.82 12.17
C GLN A 698 -19.76 15.94 10.69
N LEU A 699 -18.48 15.77 10.35
CA LEU A 699 -18.01 15.83 8.98
C LEU A 699 -18.62 14.72 8.11
N ARG A 700 -18.63 13.48 8.60
CA ARG A 700 -19.27 12.33 7.92
C ARG A 700 -20.77 12.57 7.71
N ALA A 701 -21.46 13.07 8.74
CA ALA A 701 -22.88 13.39 8.64
C ALA A 701 -23.18 14.49 7.60
N ALA A 702 -22.33 15.51 7.55
CA ALA A 702 -22.45 16.58 6.56
C ALA A 702 -22.26 16.09 5.12
N VAL A 703 -21.33 15.16 4.87
CA VAL A 703 -21.13 14.58 3.54
C VAL A 703 -22.37 13.86 3.04
N ALA A 704 -23.01 13.05 3.88
CA ALA A 704 -24.25 12.37 3.51
C ALA A 704 -25.34 13.38 3.11
N ILE A 705 -25.51 14.45 3.89
CA ILE A 705 -26.46 15.52 3.58
C ILE A 705 -26.08 16.24 2.27
N PHE A 706 -24.80 16.53 2.08
CA PHE A 706 -24.31 17.21 0.88
C PHE A 706 -24.59 16.40 -0.38
N GLU A 707 -24.14 15.14 -0.41
CA GLU A 707 -24.29 14.25 -1.56
C GLU A 707 -25.77 13.99 -1.92
N GLU A 708 -26.67 13.90 -0.94
CA GLU A 708 -28.11 13.74 -1.17
C GLU A 708 -28.78 14.97 -1.84
N ASN A 709 -28.15 16.15 -1.77
CA ASN A 709 -28.72 17.41 -2.27
C ASN A 709 -28.02 17.96 -3.53
N LEU A 710 -27.01 17.28 -4.07
CA LEU A 710 -26.32 17.70 -5.30
C LEU A 710 -27.22 17.59 -6.53
N THR A 711 -27.15 18.58 -7.43
CA THR A 711 -27.64 18.39 -8.81
C THR A 711 -26.69 17.49 -9.60
N ALA A 712 -27.11 17.04 -10.78
CA ALA A 712 -26.25 16.21 -11.65
C ALA A 712 -24.96 16.96 -12.07
N GLU A 713 -25.07 18.26 -12.30
CA GLU A 713 -23.94 19.12 -12.64
C GLU A 713 -22.98 19.29 -11.46
N GLN A 714 -23.50 19.58 -10.27
CA GLN A 714 -22.66 19.71 -9.06
C GLN A 714 -22.00 18.37 -8.69
N ALA A 715 -22.71 17.25 -8.85
CA ALA A 715 -22.16 15.93 -8.64
C ALA A 715 -21.01 15.63 -9.63
N ALA A 716 -21.10 16.09 -10.88
CA ALA A 716 -20.02 15.94 -11.84
C ALA A 716 -18.76 16.73 -11.44
N GLU A 717 -18.93 17.96 -10.96
CA GLU A 717 -17.83 18.79 -10.44
C GLU A 717 -17.17 18.16 -9.21
N VAL A 718 -17.96 17.69 -8.24
CA VAL A 718 -17.47 17.00 -7.04
C VAL A 718 -16.74 15.70 -7.39
N ASN A 719 -17.28 14.90 -8.31
CA ASN A 719 -16.64 13.67 -8.73
C ASN A 719 -15.33 13.93 -9.49
N ALA A 720 -15.21 15.04 -10.21
CA ALA A 720 -13.96 15.42 -10.86
C ALA A 720 -12.85 15.70 -9.83
N VAL A 721 -13.18 16.41 -8.74
CA VAL A 721 -12.25 16.63 -7.62
C VAL A 721 -11.79 15.30 -7.01
N PHE A 722 -12.72 14.37 -6.77
CA PHE A 722 -12.37 13.05 -6.23
C PHE A 722 -11.52 12.23 -7.20
N ALA A 723 -11.77 12.31 -8.51
CA ALA A 723 -10.98 11.60 -9.51
C ALA A 723 -9.56 12.16 -9.63
N GLU A 724 -9.39 13.49 -9.58
CA GLU A 724 -8.06 14.12 -9.58
C GLU A 724 -7.26 13.73 -8.34
N PHE A 725 -7.89 13.81 -7.16
CA PHE A 725 -7.27 13.36 -5.93
C PHE A 725 -6.93 11.86 -5.98
N ALA A 726 -7.85 11.00 -6.45
CA ALA A 726 -7.62 9.56 -6.55
C ALA A 726 -6.44 9.24 -7.49
N PHE A 727 -6.30 9.96 -8.60
CA PHE A 727 -5.17 9.83 -9.52
C PHE A 727 -3.85 10.16 -8.84
N ALA A 728 -3.77 11.34 -8.21
CA ALA A 728 -2.55 11.77 -7.55
C ALA A 728 -2.21 10.87 -6.35
N ALA A 729 -3.19 10.59 -5.49
CA ALA A 729 -3.05 9.74 -4.32
C ALA A 729 -2.60 8.33 -4.72
N GLN A 730 -3.24 7.69 -5.70
CA GLN A 730 -2.82 6.35 -6.11
C GLN A 730 -1.42 6.36 -6.70
N THR A 731 -1.13 7.36 -7.54
CA THR A 731 0.21 7.50 -8.13
C THR A 731 1.26 7.62 -7.03
N VAL A 732 1.12 8.53 -6.06
CA VAL A 732 2.08 8.64 -4.96
C VAL A 732 2.17 7.34 -4.14
N MET A 733 1.04 6.68 -3.86
CA MET A 733 0.99 5.51 -2.99
C MET A 733 1.53 4.23 -3.62
N ASP A 734 1.73 4.16 -4.94
CA ASP A 734 2.04 2.91 -5.65
C ASP A 734 3.24 2.15 -5.09
N ALA A 735 4.30 2.83 -4.63
CA ALA A 735 5.46 2.17 -4.03
C ALA A 735 5.15 1.46 -2.69
N GLY A 736 4.06 1.83 -2.00
CA GLY A 736 3.55 1.17 -0.80
C GLY A 736 2.30 0.31 -1.04
N ASP A 737 1.67 0.41 -2.21
CA ASP A 737 0.41 -0.27 -2.54
C ASP A 737 0.61 -1.77 -2.79
N PRO A 738 -0.22 -2.67 -2.21
CA PRO A 738 0.01 -4.11 -2.29
C PRO A 738 -0.23 -4.70 -3.68
N THR A 739 -0.94 -4.02 -4.58
CA THR A 739 -1.10 -4.49 -5.95
C THR A 739 0.25 -4.64 -6.66
N ASN A 740 1.22 -3.76 -6.38
CA ASN A 740 2.55 -3.82 -6.97
C ASN A 740 3.44 -4.95 -6.41
N TYR A 741 3.06 -5.55 -5.28
CA TYR A 741 3.78 -6.68 -4.66
C TYR A 741 3.09 -8.03 -4.89
N ALA A 742 1.83 -8.01 -5.36
CA ALA A 742 0.93 -9.14 -5.43
C ALA A 742 1.44 -10.29 -6.32
N GLN A 743 1.90 -9.99 -7.54
CA GLN A 743 2.42 -11.02 -8.45
C GLN A 743 3.67 -11.70 -7.86
N THR A 744 4.59 -10.91 -7.31
CA THR A 744 5.79 -11.42 -6.65
C THR A 744 5.43 -12.27 -5.44
N LEU A 745 4.50 -11.80 -4.61
CA LEU A 745 3.99 -12.51 -3.44
C LEU A 745 3.45 -13.90 -3.83
N GLY A 746 2.57 -13.96 -4.82
CA GLY A 746 2.00 -15.22 -5.31
C GLY A 746 3.04 -16.17 -5.92
N SER A 747 4.13 -15.62 -6.46
CA SER A 747 5.22 -16.40 -7.05
C SER A 747 6.21 -16.98 -6.03
N ASN A 748 6.38 -16.32 -4.88
CA ASN A 748 7.48 -16.62 -3.95
C ASN A 748 7.01 -17.02 -2.54
N THR A 749 5.72 -16.92 -2.23
CA THR A 749 5.17 -17.19 -0.91
C THR A 749 3.79 -17.87 -1.01
N PRO A 750 3.55 -18.99 -0.31
CA PRO A 750 2.21 -19.52 -0.13
C PRO A 750 1.29 -18.54 0.61
N VAL A 751 0.08 -18.32 0.10
CA VAL A 751 -0.87 -17.32 0.64
C VAL A 751 -2.23 -17.95 0.94
N HIS A 752 -2.68 -17.79 2.18
CA HIS A 752 -4.07 -17.98 2.59
C HIS A 752 -4.70 -16.59 2.77
N MET A 753 -5.73 -16.27 1.99
CA MET A 753 -6.47 -15.01 2.11
C MET A 753 -7.89 -15.27 2.63
N MET A 754 -8.39 -14.41 3.50
CA MET A 754 -9.76 -14.50 4.04
C MET A 754 -10.51 -13.20 3.73
N THR A 755 -11.73 -13.30 3.21
CA THR A 755 -12.55 -12.14 2.81
C THR A 755 -14.01 -12.37 3.18
N VAL A 756 -14.67 -11.39 3.82
CA VAL A 756 -16.11 -11.44 4.09
C VAL A 756 -16.88 -10.83 2.92
N VAL A 757 -17.51 -11.67 2.09
CA VAL A 757 -18.30 -11.23 0.93
C VAL A 757 -19.78 -11.01 1.24
N GLY A 758 -20.24 -11.48 2.42
CA GLY A 758 -21.64 -11.41 2.82
C GLY A 758 -22.53 -12.40 2.05
N ASP A 759 -23.84 -12.35 2.32
CA ASP A 759 -24.84 -13.21 1.66
C ASP A 759 -25.85 -12.41 0.81
N GLY A 760 -25.62 -11.10 0.67
CA GLY A 760 -26.50 -10.17 -0.03
C GLY A 760 -27.69 -9.68 0.79
N SER A 761 -27.81 -10.05 2.06
CA SER A 761 -28.80 -9.51 3.00
C SER A 761 -28.24 -8.32 3.79
N ASP A 762 -29.15 -7.49 4.32
CA ASP A 762 -28.79 -6.38 5.20
C ASP A 762 -28.15 -6.84 6.54
N ALA A 763 -28.31 -8.12 6.89
CA ALA A 763 -27.77 -8.69 8.12
C ALA A 763 -26.31 -9.15 7.97
N ASN A 764 -25.92 -9.60 6.77
CA ASN A 764 -24.58 -10.09 6.46
C ASN A 764 -24.03 -9.32 5.26
N LEU A 765 -23.68 -8.06 5.52
CA LEU A 765 -23.06 -7.20 4.53
C LEU A 765 -21.65 -7.71 4.18
N PRO A 766 -21.15 -7.43 2.96
CA PRO A 766 -19.73 -7.58 2.65
C PRO A 766 -18.89 -6.71 3.59
N ASP A 767 -17.57 -6.92 3.60
CA ASP A 767 -16.63 -6.06 4.31
C ASP A 767 -16.89 -4.57 4.05
N GLN A 768 -17.12 -3.82 5.14
CA GLN A 768 -17.50 -2.40 5.10
C GLN A 768 -16.29 -1.46 5.22
N VAL A 769 -15.09 -1.99 5.45
CA VAL A 769 -13.87 -1.20 5.63
C VAL A 769 -13.05 -1.20 4.35
N ILE A 770 -12.71 -2.39 3.83
CA ILE A 770 -12.05 -2.53 2.53
C ILE A 770 -13.04 -3.18 1.57
N PRO A 771 -13.56 -2.44 0.57
CA PRO A 771 -14.48 -3.00 -0.41
C PRO A 771 -13.94 -4.26 -1.09
N ILE A 772 -14.83 -5.23 -1.29
CA ILE A 772 -14.54 -6.49 -1.98
C ILE A 772 -14.09 -6.25 -3.42
N SER A 773 -14.69 -5.25 -4.06
CA SER A 773 -14.33 -4.69 -5.36
C SER A 773 -14.73 -3.21 -5.40
N THR A 774 -14.12 -2.45 -6.29
CA THR A 774 -14.46 -1.04 -6.53
C THR A 774 -14.84 -0.81 -7.99
N ALA A 775 -15.09 0.45 -8.38
CA ALA A 775 -15.27 0.80 -9.79
C ALA A 775 -14.01 0.56 -10.65
N LEU A 776 -12.82 0.48 -10.04
CA LEU A 776 -11.57 0.23 -10.74
C LEU A 776 -11.17 -1.25 -10.69
N PRO A 777 -10.72 -1.84 -11.81
CA PRO A 777 -10.53 -3.29 -11.93
C PRO A 777 -9.37 -3.86 -11.12
N LEU A 778 -8.44 -3.00 -10.67
CA LEU A 778 -7.28 -3.38 -9.86
C LEU A 778 -7.42 -2.99 -8.38
N SER A 779 -8.59 -2.51 -7.96
CA SER A 779 -8.81 -1.97 -6.61
C SER A 779 -9.88 -2.74 -5.81
N GLY A 780 -9.53 -3.10 -4.57
CA GLY A 780 -10.34 -3.91 -3.65
C GLY A 780 -9.71 -5.25 -3.28
N GLN A 781 -10.44 -6.08 -2.52
CA GLN A 781 -9.93 -7.37 -2.03
C GLN A 781 -9.82 -8.45 -3.13
N LEU A 782 -10.87 -8.65 -3.94
CA LEU A 782 -10.86 -9.68 -4.98
C LEU A 782 -9.89 -9.37 -6.14
N PRO A 783 -9.77 -8.12 -6.63
CA PRO A 783 -8.72 -7.76 -7.58
C PRO A 783 -7.31 -8.06 -7.08
N LEU A 784 -7.04 -7.79 -5.81
CA LEU A 784 -5.75 -8.13 -5.19
C LEU A 784 -5.54 -9.65 -5.18
N ALA A 785 -6.53 -10.42 -4.71
CA ALA A 785 -6.47 -11.88 -4.69
C ALA A 785 -6.22 -12.48 -6.09
N ALA A 786 -6.89 -11.94 -7.13
CA ALA A 786 -6.68 -12.34 -8.51
C ALA A 786 -5.27 -12.02 -9.01
N THR A 787 -4.71 -10.87 -8.62
CA THR A 787 -3.34 -10.47 -8.99
C THR A 787 -2.28 -11.33 -8.29
N ILE A 788 -2.55 -11.78 -7.05
CA ILE A 788 -1.73 -12.79 -6.35
C ILE A 788 -1.84 -14.16 -7.04
N GLY A 789 -2.95 -14.45 -7.71
CA GLY A 789 -3.22 -15.72 -8.37
C GLY A 789 -3.93 -16.73 -7.47
N LEU A 790 -4.80 -16.26 -6.57
CA LEU A 790 -5.54 -17.11 -5.64
C LEU A 790 -6.83 -17.65 -6.24
N GLU A 791 -7.08 -18.94 -6.02
CA GLU A 791 -8.35 -19.58 -6.32
C GLU A 791 -9.19 -19.70 -5.04
N GLN A 792 -10.52 -19.68 -5.20
CA GLN A 792 -11.42 -19.82 -4.06
C GLN A 792 -11.37 -21.24 -3.49
N VAL A 793 -11.26 -21.33 -2.16
CA VAL A 793 -11.28 -22.57 -1.40
C VAL A 793 -12.56 -22.62 -0.58
N THR A 794 -13.39 -23.63 -0.85
CA THR A 794 -14.69 -23.82 -0.19
C THR A 794 -14.76 -25.04 0.71
N THR A 795 -13.78 -25.94 0.59
CA THR A 795 -13.68 -27.19 1.36
C THR A 795 -12.21 -27.46 1.69
N THR A 796 -11.96 -28.28 2.71
CA THR A 796 -10.60 -28.61 3.14
C THR A 796 -9.71 -29.06 1.98
N GLN A 797 -8.53 -28.44 1.85
CA GLN A 797 -7.49 -28.84 0.91
C GLN A 797 -6.30 -29.48 1.67
N GLY A 798 -5.71 -30.51 1.07
CA GLY A 798 -4.56 -31.23 1.64
C GLY A 798 -4.90 -32.36 2.62
N PRO A 799 -3.89 -33.02 3.22
CA PRO A 799 -2.46 -32.73 3.10
C PRO A 799 -1.89 -33.04 1.71
N GLY A 800 -1.20 -32.06 1.12
CA GLY A 800 -0.48 -32.18 -0.15
C GLY A 800 1.04 -32.30 0.04
N THR A 801 1.77 -32.48 -1.07
CA THR A 801 3.25 -32.34 -1.09
C THR A 801 3.70 -30.93 -1.40
N ASP A 802 2.85 -30.16 -2.08
CA ASP A 802 3.12 -28.78 -2.47
C ASP A 802 2.33 -27.84 -1.55
N PRO A 803 2.89 -26.67 -1.19
CA PRO A 803 2.16 -25.65 -0.45
C PRO A 803 0.91 -25.18 -1.19
N ILE A 804 -0.15 -24.90 -0.44
CA ILE A 804 -1.45 -24.46 -0.94
C ILE A 804 -1.51 -22.93 -0.85
N SER A 805 -1.99 -22.29 -1.90
CA SER A 805 -2.43 -20.90 -1.88
C SER A 805 -3.91 -20.83 -2.26
N GLY A 806 -4.68 -19.97 -1.59
CA GLY A 806 -6.10 -19.81 -1.90
C GLY A 806 -6.78 -18.71 -1.09
N ILE A 807 -7.98 -18.34 -1.52
CA ILE A 807 -8.85 -17.39 -0.84
C ILE A 807 -10.09 -18.10 -0.28
N VAL A 808 -10.40 -17.90 0.99
CA VAL A 808 -11.66 -18.32 1.59
C VAL A 808 -12.58 -17.11 1.69
N GLN A 809 -13.76 -17.23 1.09
CA GLN A 809 -14.78 -16.19 1.11
C GLN A 809 -15.87 -16.56 2.10
N PHE A 810 -16.19 -15.67 3.04
CA PHE A 810 -17.17 -15.90 4.10
C PHE A 810 -18.50 -15.21 3.78
N ASN A 811 -19.60 -15.92 4.01
CA ASN A 811 -20.96 -15.42 3.75
C ASN A 811 -21.53 -14.53 4.88
N SER A 812 -20.81 -14.43 6.00
CA SER A 812 -21.18 -13.65 7.17
C SER A 812 -19.91 -13.21 7.92
N GLY A 813 -20.08 -12.38 8.94
CA GLY A 813 -18.97 -11.79 9.69
C GLY A 813 -18.84 -10.29 9.43
N ALA A 814 -17.69 -9.75 9.79
CA ALA A 814 -17.31 -8.35 9.64
C ALA A 814 -15.80 -8.26 9.38
N HIS A 815 -15.31 -7.05 9.08
CA HIS A 815 -13.89 -6.76 9.04
C HIS A 815 -13.18 -7.15 10.35
N ALA A 816 -12.01 -7.80 10.27
CA ALA A 816 -11.25 -8.32 11.42
C ALA A 816 -12.01 -9.38 12.27
N SER A 817 -12.85 -10.19 11.64
CA SER A 817 -13.57 -11.29 12.29
C SER A 817 -12.65 -12.35 12.89
N SER A 818 -11.40 -12.50 12.43
CA SER A 818 -10.46 -13.41 13.11
C SER A 818 -10.08 -12.96 14.52
N LEU A 819 -10.29 -11.68 14.84
CA LEU A 819 -9.97 -11.07 16.13
C LEU A 819 -11.21 -10.77 16.99
N SER A 820 -12.41 -10.73 16.40
CA SER A 820 -13.64 -10.38 17.10
C SER A 820 -14.81 -11.31 16.78
N PRO A 821 -15.40 -12.00 17.78
CA PRO A 821 -16.58 -12.84 17.61
C PRO A 821 -17.91 -12.07 17.55
N ALA A 822 -17.88 -10.73 17.60
CA ALA A 822 -19.07 -9.91 17.75
C ALA A 822 -20.05 -10.03 16.58
N ALA A 823 -19.54 -10.12 15.35
CA ALA A 823 -20.37 -10.28 14.16
C ALA A 823 -20.84 -11.73 13.98
N SER A 824 -19.92 -12.69 14.09
CA SER A 824 -20.24 -14.11 14.02
C SER A 824 -19.15 -14.95 14.69
N ALA A 825 -19.47 -15.51 15.87
CA ALA A 825 -18.56 -16.39 16.59
C ALA A 825 -18.17 -17.65 15.79
N ALA A 826 -19.05 -18.12 14.91
CA ALA A 826 -18.76 -19.25 14.01
C ALA A 826 -17.69 -18.88 12.97
N VAL A 827 -17.81 -17.72 12.33
CA VAL A 827 -16.82 -17.21 11.37
C VAL A 827 -15.48 -16.97 12.06
N THR A 828 -15.47 -16.33 13.23
CA THR A 828 -14.23 -16.14 14.01
C THR A 828 -13.56 -17.47 14.33
N THR A 829 -14.32 -18.46 14.79
CA THR A 829 -13.79 -19.79 15.09
C THR A 829 -13.22 -20.45 13.85
N GLU A 830 -13.90 -20.32 12.71
CA GLU A 830 -13.46 -20.89 11.44
C GLU A 830 -12.16 -20.23 10.94
N MET A 831 -12.13 -18.90 10.84
CA MET A 831 -10.93 -18.15 10.46
C MET A 831 -9.75 -18.50 11.37
N GLN A 832 -9.96 -18.53 12.69
CA GLN A 832 -8.90 -18.88 13.64
C GLN A 832 -8.35 -20.31 13.44
N LYS A 833 -9.22 -21.29 13.13
CA LYS A 833 -8.79 -22.66 12.83
C LYS A 833 -8.06 -22.76 11.50
N GLU A 834 -8.53 -22.05 10.48
CA GLU A 834 -7.86 -21.94 9.18
C GLU A 834 -6.43 -21.44 9.37
N VAL A 835 -6.24 -20.29 10.03
CA VAL A 835 -4.91 -19.71 10.28
C VAL A 835 -4.01 -20.69 11.03
N ALA A 836 -4.48 -21.23 12.15
CA ALA A 836 -3.67 -22.13 12.99
C ALA A 836 -3.29 -23.42 12.26
N GLY A 837 -4.23 -24.04 11.54
CA GLY A 837 -3.98 -25.27 10.79
C GLY A 837 -3.11 -25.04 9.55
N TYR A 838 -3.30 -23.93 8.85
CA TYR A 838 -2.48 -23.53 7.72
C TYR A 838 -1.02 -23.34 8.14
N ILE A 839 -0.77 -22.61 9.23
CA ILE A 839 0.60 -22.37 9.76
C ILE A 839 1.21 -23.64 10.36
N ALA A 840 0.45 -24.41 11.13
CA ALA A 840 0.95 -25.64 11.75
C ALA A 840 1.42 -26.67 10.70
N SER A 841 0.76 -26.70 9.54
CA SER A 841 1.03 -27.63 8.45
C SER A 841 2.08 -27.15 7.44
N ASP A 842 2.70 -25.98 7.64
CA ASP A 842 3.60 -25.35 6.66
C ASP A 842 2.93 -25.18 5.28
N ALA A 843 1.68 -24.72 5.30
CA ALA A 843 0.82 -24.50 4.13
C ALA A 843 0.44 -25.77 3.36
N LEU A 844 0.71 -26.96 3.90
CA LEU A 844 0.35 -28.23 3.25
C LEU A 844 -1.12 -28.61 3.44
N VAL A 845 -1.82 -27.96 4.35
CA VAL A 845 -3.26 -28.12 4.61
C VAL A 845 -3.91 -26.75 4.76
N LEU A 846 -5.02 -26.50 4.06
CA LEU A 846 -5.92 -25.39 4.35
C LEU A 846 -7.25 -25.99 4.85
N PRO A 847 -7.47 -26.03 6.18
CA PRO A 847 -8.62 -26.75 6.74
C PRO A 847 -9.88 -25.88 6.73
N ILE A 848 -10.97 -26.40 6.18
CA ILE A 848 -12.31 -25.82 6.32
C ILE A 848 -13.12 -26.74 7.23
N SER A 849 -13.43 -26.29 8.44
CA SER A 849 -14.11 -27.04 9.50
C SER A 849 -15.62 -26.76 9.58
N ASP A 850 -16.07 -25.60 9.10
CA ASP A 850 -17.47 -25.22 8.99
C ASP A 850 -17.78 -24.60 7.62
N GLU A 851 -18.13 -25.45 6.65
CA GLU A 851 -18.50 -25.02 5.29
C GLU A 851 -19.78 -24.17 5.27
N SER A 852 -20.56 -24.12 6.36
CA SER A 852 -21.83 -23.36 6.39
C SER A 852 -21.63 -21.84 6.47
N VAL A 853 -20.45 -21.39 6.92
CA VAL A 853 -20.08 -19.96 6.96
C VAL A 853 -19.26 -19.52 5.75
N VAL A 854 -18.94 -20.45 4.85
CA VAL A 854 -18.18 -20.21 3.62
C VAL A 854 -19.15 -19.95 2.46
N ALA A 855 -18.86 -18.94 1.65
CA ALA A 855 -19.59 -18.64 0.43
C ALA A 855 -19.21 -19.66 -0.66
N ASN A 856 -20.21 -20.22 -1.35
CA ASN A 856 -20.07 -21.30 -2.34
C ASN A 856 -20.50 -20.90 -3.74
#